data_AF-A1TL48-F1
#
_entry.id   AF-A1TL48-F1
#
_cell.length_a   1.000
_cell.length_b   1.000
_cell.length_c   1.000
_cell.angle_alpha   90.00
_cell.angle_beta   90.00
_cell.angle_gamma   90.00
#
_symmetry.space_group_name_H-M   'P 1'
#
loop_
_entity.id
_entity.type
_entity.pdbx_description
1 polymer ?
#
loop_
_entity_poly.entity_id
_entity_poly.type
_entity_poly.pdbx_seq_one_letter_code
_entity_poly.pdbx_strand_id
1 'polypeptide(L)'
;MSLLGKLSRCFGISRVAFDTPTGQAQQVPPLASTAVRPLDAPAHRPRRQPRADSARPPRGALPASAAGGGPAVAPRGSARAGSVGGPASHALLDAMGQAQPDMARCVRSLFGRTDRRFGAAADLAGALSQVDVSRMAPIPGLPGAPRVLLAQAIAAATGGDATTALDALAVLQEMDPAREVVAAWRQRRAGASEGDAGSVYGTPAASLEGSEDGSEYGTARPSLESDGPDLSTPLHSSAGAEADGTARAVAARRAAWRTAAALAATPMGQDVLQAVVAVPVESALRQDFALLLKAASALPETSEGLAGGADPAAMLARAGARDCLPGRAIACAAARMAGDTQAAQPHRWALAAVRNDLFDTGPGSDFAAIDARLVKTGRWIERAAPQQGRLLRNPLAGKTPFTALRHGTQGVERGPAIARHRRAREAALREAAAGLQAHLADAAPCMRTPGPGQVPEALLRAAVLAHCLQTPAPELLEREGFDAAARADIAERLAAMLLPGLDADGRAGLAHRLAGAPALQALAALRFDDRTMARWLGEARAVAGAATPPARDGPEDLRAAAAALARAREEAVGRDTRVPVVDRETVRAALKEIIARVEGSSRLRLSSGGLVGVGLRQITSSVSAIASAFFLRGRIDGRVQRGRQAVFEIAMPPYDMEIVLGTQRQAARQVGVGAFVGPDIGLARAGVNVDTLLYGSERADMRGISLRLPRVGRPVAELRAEFSALVDALLDGCHGGARSGDGSPLLQRLLQEFPELTVNRIGRAGDGRRRHALGVDAAASAGRWGARLSGSVGGFAEAQRNITKHYADATGHMRVERSIEGHLDKAGAAVRVSAGFGTALASATAASGGVDLSLTALHAGAAAEHVFSGLSRRREAVYEAGRLHPLSFVETEYQSVDAFLEAMEPQAADWVGAGIGRPRLDALLQAVRQHAAPIHSFAARSTVTPDMRQRDDAYRSALQLCTQLPGGLPDAAQALAARIESQWTDPAAVQPYSLRSYERRMVQQTRGIDLVVQWASLEAAEASHIDNRIDVPARRPAPPPTRQEGPGADGHSP
;
A
#
# COMPACT_ATOMS: atom_id res chain seq x y z
N MET A 1 -35.90 -5.53 18.12
CA MET A 1 -34.85 -5.43 17.07
C MET A 1 -35.21 -4.30 16.11
N SER A 2 -34.25 -3.54 15.59
CA SER A 2 -34.52 -2.51 14.58
C SER A 2 -34.87 -3.12 13.21
N LEU A 3 -35.55 -2.35 12.36
CA LEU A 3 -35.90 -2.75 10.99
C LEU A 3 -34.66 -3.14 10.19
N LEU A 4 -33.61 -2.30 10.25
CA LEU A 4 -32.29 -2.55 9.65
C LEU A 4 -31.66 -3.88 10.08
N GLY A 5 -31.84 -4.29 11.35
CA GLY A 5 -31.34 -5.58 11.86
C GLY A 5 -32.09 -6.81 11.36
N LYS A 6 -33.28 -6.63 10.76
CA LYS A 6 -33.96 -7.67 9.97
C LYS A 6 -33.49 -7.62 8.51
N LEU A 7 -33.48 -6.43 7.90
CA LEU A 7 -33.06 -6.22 6.51
C LEU A 7 -31.63 -6.74 6.25
N SER A 8 -30.69 -6.55 7.17
CA SER A 8 -29.30 -7.06 7.07
C SER A 8 -29.15 -8.57 7.27
N ARG A 9 -30.23 -9.28 7.65
CA ARG A 9 -30.28 -10.75 7.60
C ARG A 9 -30.87 -11.22 6.27
N CYS A 10 -31.94 -10.58 5.79
CA CYS A 10 -32.69 -11.02 4.61
C CYS A 10 -32.04 -10.65 3.26
N PHE A 11 -31.35 -9.50 3.17
CA PHE A 11 -30.90 -8.93 1.88
C PHE A 11 -29.38 -8.88 1.68
N GLY A 12 -28.59 -9.60 2.49
CA GLY A 12 -27.13 -9.67 2.30
C GLY A 12 -26.43 -8.31 2.22
N ILE A 13 -26.88 -7.32 3.00
CA ILE A 13 -26.43 -5.93 2.90
C ILE A 13 -24.92 -5.83 3.18
N SER A 14 -24.16 -5.24 2.24
CA SER A 14 -22.73 -4.93 2.44
C SER A 14 -22.54 -3.56 3.09
N ARG A 15 -23.22 -2.52 2.63
CA ARG A 15 -23.04 -1.16 3.15
C ARG A 15 -24.39 -0.52 3.41
N VAL A 16 -24.51 0.25 4.48
CA VAL A 16 -25.68 1.09 4.78
C VAL A 16 -25.31 2.56 4.60
N ALA A 17 -26.29 3.45 4.39
CA ALA A 17 -26.07 4.89 4.46
C ALA A 17 -27.21 5.64 5.11
N PHE A 18 -26.93 6.33 6.22
CA PHE A 18 -27.89 7.08 7.00
C PHE A 18 -27.93 8.53 6.56
N ASP A 19 -29.00 8.95 5.87
CA ASP A 19 -29.26 10.38 5.73
C ASP A 19 -29.78 10.92 7.07
N THR A 20 -29.31 12.09 7.46
CA THR A 20 -29.76 12.83 8.65
C THR A 20 -29.99 14.30 8.26
N PRO A 21 -30.83 15.07 8.97
CA PRO A 21 -31.16 16.46 8.60
C PRO A 21 -29.95 17.42 8.58
N THR A 22 -28.76 16.96 9.00
CA THR A 22 -27.50 17.71 8.88
C THR A 22 -26.43 16.99 8.04
N GLY A 23 -26.75 15.87 7.37
CA GLY A 23 -25.91 15.25 6.35
C GLY A 23 -26.11 13.75 6.11
N GLN A 24 -25.76 13.30 4.91
CA GLN A 24 -25.67 11.89 4.48
C GLN A 24 -24.45 11.21 5.09
N ALA A 25 -24.65 10.40 6.13
CA ALA A 25 -23.65 9.55 6.78
C ALA A 25 -23.72 8.10 6.27
N GLN A 26 -23.04 7.82 5.16
CA GLN A 26 -22.73 6.43 4.79
C GLN A 26 -22.03 5.74 5.96
N GLN A 27 -22.50 4.56 6.35
CA GLN A 27 -21.89 3.71 7.38
C GLN A 27 -22.07 2.26 6.97
N VAL A 28 -20.96 1.55 6.70
CA VAL A 28 -20.99 0.09 6.90
C VAL A 28 -21.42 -0.13 8.36
N PRO A 29 -22.52 -0.85 8.64
CA PRO A 29 -22.93 -1.07 10.01
C PRO A 29 -21.80 -1.82 10.74
N PRO A 30 -21.68 -1.67 12.08
CA PRO A 30 -21.11 -2.71 12.90
C PRO A 30 -22.06 -3.92 12.87
N LEU A 31 -22.07 -4.63 11.73
CA LEU A 31 -22.41 -6.04 11.69
C LEU A 31 -21.43 -6.69 12.66
N ALA A 32 -21.93 -7.35 13.70
CA ALA A 32 -21.14 -8.37 14.37
C ALA A 32 -20.67 -9.31 13.25
N SER A 33 -19.34 -9.47 13.11
CA SER A 33 -18.73 -10.13 11.95
C SER A 33 -19.45 -11.45 11.68
N THR A 34 -19.83 -11.72 10.43
CA THR A 34 -20.63 -12.91 10.12
C THR A 34 -19.86 -14.22 10.34
N ALA A 35 -18.53 -14.16 10.46
CA ALA A 35 -17.70 -15.23 10.98
C ALA A 35 -17.94 -15.57 12.47
N VAL A 36 -18.71 -14.74 13.17
CA VAL A 36 -19.22 -14.91 14.55
C VAL A 36 -20.71 -14.50 14.59
N ARG A 37 -21.52 -14.93 13.61
CA ARG A 37 -22.99 -14.87 13.74
C ARG A 37 -23.47 -15.96 14.70
N PRO A 38 -24.59 -15.73 15.42
CA PRO A 38 -25.17 -16.77 16.25
C PRO A 38 -25.92 -17.80 15.40
N LEU A 39 -25.35 -19.00 15.40
CA LEU A 39 -25.96 -20.34 15.36
C LEU A 39 -26.84 -20.71 14.16
N ASP A 40 -26.55 -21.90 13.64
CA ASP A 40 -27.23 -22.53 12.51
C ASP A 40 -28.56 -23.17 12.90
N ALA A 41 -29.51 -23.21 11.96
CA ALA A 41 -30.71 -24.03 12.13
C ALA A 41 -30.34 -25.53 12.13
N PRO A 42 -31.00 -26.37 12.95
CA PRO A 42 -30.56 -27.75 13.19
C PRO A 42 -30.68 -28.63 11.95
N ALA A 43 -29.55 -29.19 11.51
CA ALA A 43 -29.53 -30.23 10.48
C ALA A 43 -30.12 -31.55 11.02
N HIS A 44 -31.00 -32.19 10.25
CA HIS A 44 -31.55 -33.50 10.62
C HIS A 44 -30.45 -34.57 10.68
N ARG A 45 -30.40 -35.31 11.80
CA ARG A 45 -29.49 -36.47 11.97
C ARG A 45 -29.85 -37.59 10.98
N PRO A 46 -28.92 -38.09 10.14
CA PRO A 46 -29.11 -39.36 9.44
C PRO A 46 -29.05 -40.54 10.44
N ARG A 47 -29.83 -41.60 10.19
CA ARG A 47 -29.77 -42.86 10.94
C ARG A 47 -28.50 -43.66 10.58
N ARG A 48 -28.04 -44.50 11.50
CA ARG A 48 -26.83 -45.35 11.36
C ARG A 48 -27.13 -46.69 10.66
N GLN A 49 -26.18 -47.10 9.82
CA GLN A 49 -25.70 -48.49 9.61
C GLN A 49 -26.67 -49.49 8.92
N PRO A 50 -26.17 -50.66 8.41
CA PRO A 50 -24.81 -51.22 8.52
C PRO A 50 -24.05 -51.41 7.17
N ARG A 51 -22.84 -52.00 7.26
CA ARG A 51 -21.98 -52.45 6.15
C ARG A 51 -22.34 -53.88 5.71
N ALA A 52 -21.97 -54.23 4.48
CA ALA A 52 -21.51 -55.57 4.11
C ALA A 52 -20.45 -55.46 2.99
N ASP A 53 -19.54 -56.42 2.90
CA ASP A 53 -18.33 -56.41 2.07
C ASP A 53 -18.61 -56.77 0.58
N SER A 54 -17.76 -56.48 -0.41
CA SER A 54 -16.49 -57.22 -0.64
C SER A 54 -15.85 -56.87 -2.01
N ALA A 55 -14.65 -57.44 -2.26
CA ALA A 55 -14.01 -57.67 -3.57
C ALA A 55 -13.44 -56.50 -4.42
N ARG A 56 -12.22 -56.74 -4.94
CA ARG A 56 -11.43 -56.04 -5.98
C ARG A 56 -10.88 -57.13 -6.95
N PRO A 57 -10.36 -56.82 -8.16
CA PRO A 57 -10.48 -55.60 -8.99
C PRO A 57 -11.30 -55.91 -10.28
N PRO A 58 -10.80 -56.19 -11.53
CA PRO A 58 -9.46 -56.16 -12.15
C PRO A 58 -9.29 -55.13 -13.32
N ARG A 59 -8.26 -55.37 -14.15
CA ARG A 59 -7.73 -54.65 -15.35
C ARG A 59 -8.62 -54.76 -16.61
N GLY A 60 -8.46 -53.85 -17.59
CA GLY A 60 -8.77 -54.15 -19.01
C GLY A 60 -8.84 -52.97 -20.02
N ALA A 61 -7.80 -52.82 -20.83
CA ALA A 61 -7.60 -52.09 -22.12
C ALA A 61 -8.72 -51.30 -22.88
N LEU A 62 -8.24 -50.28 -23.63
CA LEU A 62 -8.86 -49.61 -24.82
C LEU A 62 -8.72 -50.51 -26.09
N PRO A 63 -9.14 -50.13 -27.34
CA PRO A 63 -9.91 -48.94 -27.81
C PRO A 63 -11.10 -49.29 -28.77
N ALA A 64 -11.88 -48.29 -29.25
CA ALA A 64 -12.32 -48.18 -30.66
C ALA A 64 -13.18 -46.93 -31.00
N SER A 65 -13.17 -46.56 -32.29
CA SER A 65 -14.01 -45.58 -33.02
C SER A 65 -15.47 -46.12 -33.22
N ALA A 66 -16.49 -45.41 -33.72
CA ALA A 66 -16.52 -44.23 -34.59
C ALA A 66 -17.85 -43.44 -34.64
N ALA A 67 -17.75 -42.20 -35.16
CA ALA A 67 -18.68 -41.44 -36.03
C ALA A 67 -20.18 -41.20 -35.66
N GLY A 68 -20.67 -39.97 -35.90
CA GLY A 68 -22.12 -39.70 -35.97
C GLY A 68 -22.61 -38.24 -35.90
N GLY A 69 -22.47 -37.45 -36.98
CA GLY A 69 -23.37 -36.31 -37.31
C GLY A 69 -23.29 -34.99 -36.50
N GLY A 70 -23.10 -33.88 -37.20
CA GLY A 70 -23.46 -32.51 -36.74
C GLY A 70 -24.68 -31.98 -37.51
N PRO A 71 -24.89 -30.65 -37.67
CA PRO A 71 -24.09 -29.52 -37.15
C PRO A 71 -24.93 -28.46 -36.39
N ALA A 72 -24.26 -27.50 -35.74
CA ALA A 72 -24.87 -26.26 -35.24
C ALA A 72 -24.09 -25.03 -35.76
N VAL A 73 -24.80 -23.93 -36.06
CA VAL A 73 -24.26 -22.78 -36.79
C VAL A 73 -23.50 -21.82 -35.87
N ALA A 74 -22.25 -21.50 -36.23
CA ALA A 74 -21.48 -20.42 -35.61
C ALA A 74 -21.55 -19.12 -36.45
N PRO A 75 -21.71 -17.93 -35.84
CA PRO A 75 -21.71 -16.65 -36.56
C PRO A 75 -20.30 -16.30 -37.09
N ARG A 76 -20.21 -15.97 -38.38
CA ARG A 76 -18.94 -15.62 -39.04
C ARG A 76 -18.45 -14.22 -38.62
N GLY A 77 -17.51 -14.17 -37.67
CA GLY A 77 -16.54 -13.07 -37.57
C GLY A 77 -15.38 -13.32 -38.53
N SER A 78 -15.04 -12.36 -39.40
CA SER A 78 -14.05 -12.58 -40.46
C SER A 78 -12.61 -12.65 -39.92
N ALA A 79 -12.04 -13.85 -39.86
CA ALA A 79 -10.61 -14.06 -39.65
C ALA A 79 -9.81 -13.57 -40.86
N ARG A 80 -9.44 -12.28 -40.86
CA ARG A 80 -8.49 -11.73 -41.83
C ARG A 80 -7.11 -12.22 -41.43
N ALA A 81 -6.51 -13.11 -42.22
CA ALA A 81 -5.16 -13.63 -42.01
C ALA A 81 -4.11 -12.55 -42.33
N GLY A 82 -4.05 -11.51 -41.48
CA GLY A 82 -2.89 -10.63 -41.42
C GLY A 82 -1.77 -11.36 -40.70
N SER A 83 -0.58 -11.39 -41.30
CA SER A 83 0.63 -11.74 -40.57
C SER A 83 0.78 -10.78 -39.39
N VAL A 84 0.73 -11.31 -38.17
CA VAL A 84 1.05 -10.53 -36.96
C VAL A 84 2.54 -10.24 -37.01
N GLY A 85 2.90 -9.07 -37.55
CA GLY A 85 4.28 -8.61 -37.54
C GLY A 85 4.78 -8.57 -36.11
N GLY A 86 5.90 -9.26 -35.86
CA GLY A 86 6.59 -9.16 -34.58
C GLY A 86 6.95 -7.69 -34.29
N PRO A 87 6.98 -7.26 -33.02
CA PRO A 87 7.43 -5.92 -32.69
C PRO A 87 8.83 -5.70 -33.27
N ALA A 88 9.02 -4.59 -33.99
CA ALA A 88 10.26 -4.31 -34.71
C ALA A 88 11.45 -4.34 -33.75
N SER A 89 12.31 -5.35 -33.88
CA SER A 89 13.40 -5.55 -32.93
C SER A 89 14.52 -4.55 -33.17
N HIS A 90 14.91 -3.83 -32.12
CA HIS A 90 16.00 -2.87 -32.17
C HIS A 90 17.34 -3.57 -31.92
N ALA A 91 18.41 -3.14 -32.61
CA ALA A 91 19.71 -3.82 -32.55
C ALA A 91 20.27 -4.01 -31.12
N LEU A 92 20.03 -3.04 -30.22
CA LEU A 92 20.39 -3.15 -28.80
C LEU A 92 19.60 -4.26 -28.08
N LEU A 93 18.31 -4.44 -28.37
CA LEU A 93 17.48 -5.51 -27.79
C LEU A 93 17.89 -6.89 -28.30
N ASP A 94 18.20 -7.00 -29.60
CA ASP A 94 18.77 -8.22 -30.18
C ASP A 94 20.06 -8.62 -29.44
N ALA A 95 20.99 -7.66 -29.29
CA ALA A 95 22.29 -7.89 -28.66
C ALA A 95 22.19 -8.25 -27.17
N MET A 96 21.26 -7.67 -26.41
CA MET A 96 21.03 -8.08 -25.02
C MET A 96 20.70 -9.58 -24.89
N GLY A 97 19.99 -10.16 -25.86
CA GLY A 97 19.64 -11.59 -25.88
C GLY A 97 20.75 -12.53 -26.38
N GLN A 98 21.81 -12.01 -26.99
CA GLN A 98 22.89 -12.81 -27.59
C GLN A 98 23.96 -13.19 -26.55
N ALA A 99 24.40 -14.45 -26.54
CA ALA A 99 25.47 -14.93 -25.64
C ALA A 99 26.83 -14.29 -25.98
N GLN A 100 27.08 -14.05 -27.26
CA GLN A 100 28.13 -13.19 -27.78
C GLN A 100 27.45 -12.07 -28.59
N PRO A 101 27.24 -10.87 -28.02
CA PRO A 101 26.56 -9.78 -28.71
C PRO A 101 27.39 -9.25 -29.89
N ASP A 102 26.72 -8.90 -31.00
CA ASP A 102 27.34 -8.15 -32.10
C ASP A 102 27.64 -6.72 -31.66
N MET A 103 28.79 -6.54 -30.99
CA MET A 103 29.25 -5.25 -30.51
C MET A 103 29.58 -4.29 -31.66
N ALA A 104 29.91 -4.78 -32.86
CA ALA A 104 30.11 -3.91 -34.02
C ALA A 104 28.79 -3.26 -34.47
N ARG A 105 27.67 -4.00 -34.46
CA ARG A 105 26.32 -3.43 -34.71
C ARG A 105 25.88 -2.53 -33.55
N CYS A 106 26.24 -2.84 -32.31
CA CYS A 106 25.99 -1.95 -31.17
C CYS A 106 26.76 -0.62 -31.28
N VAL A 107 28.08 -0.66 -31.52
CA VAL A 107 28.92 0.54 -31.64
C VAL A 107 28.49 1.39 -32.84
N ARG A 108 28.20 0.79 -34.01
CA ARG A 108 27.61 1.53 -35.14
C ARG A 108 26.30 2.25 -34.78
N SER A 109 25.46 1.65 -33.93
CA SER A 109 24.20 2.25 -33.46
C SER A 109 24.37 3.34 -32.39
N LEU A 110 25.55 3.46 -31.76
CA LEU A 110 25.79 4.35 -30.61
C LEU A 110 26.76 5.51 -30.93
N PHE A 111 27.76 5.26 -31.78
CA PHE A 111 28.85 6.21 -32.08
C PHE A 111 28.80 6.77 -33.53
N GLY A 112 27.94 6.22 -34.39
CA GLY A 112 27.88 6.51 -35.82
C GLY A 112 27.40 7.92 -36.26
N ARG A 113 27.36 8.90 -35.36
CA ARG A 113 27.02 10.31 -35.67
C ARG A 113 28.24 11.24 -35.73
N THR A 114 29.38 10.80 -35.19
CA THR A 114 30.50 11.68 -34.79
C THR A 114 31.86 11.20 -35.30
N ASP A 115 32.05 9.89 -35.46
CA ASP A 115 33.34 9.33 -35.83
C ASP A 115 33.71 9.60 -37.30
N ARG A 116 34.91 10.16 -37.51
CA ARG A 116 35.51 10.43 -38.82
C ARG A 116 36.86 9.71 -39.02
N ARG A 117 37.29 8.88 -38.07
CA ARG A 117 38.57 8.15 -38.11
C ARG A 117 38.32 6.68 -38.41
N PHE A 118 38.94 6.18 -39.47
CA PHE A 118 38.92 4.75 -39.78
C PHE A 118 39.72 3.98 -38.71
N GLY A 119 39.12 2.95 -38.10
CA GLY A 119 39.74 2.11 -37.07
C GLY A 119 38.98 2.11 -35.74
N ALA A 120 38.96 3.25 -35.03
CA ALA A 120 38.59 3.34 -33.61
C ALA A 120 37.26 2.65 -33.22
N ALA A 121 36.20 2.80 -34.02
CA ALA A 121 34.92 2.13 -33.77
C ALA A 121 34.97 0.59 -33.87
N ALA A 122 35.89 0.03 -34.66
CA ALA A 122 36.12 -1.42 -34.73
C ALA A 122 36.97 -1.89 -33.54
N ASP A 123 38.00 -1.15 -33.17
CA ASP A 123 38.87 -1.45 -32.01
C ASP A 123 38.06 -1.42 -30.70
N LEU A 124 37.20 -0.41 -30.54
CA LEU A 124 36.24 -0.31 -29.43
C LEU A 124 35.24 -1.47 -29.40
N ALA A 125 34.73 -1.91 -30.57
CA ALA A 125 33.84 -3.08 -30.63
C ALA A 125 34.57 -4.39 -30.26
N GLY A 126 35.85 -4.52 -30.64
CA GLY A 126 36.73 -5.61 -30.21
C GLY A 126 36.95 -5.60 -28.70
N ALA A 127 37.38 -4.47 -28.14
CA ALA A 127 37.62 -4.29 -26.72
C ALA A 127 36.35 -4.61 -25.88
N LEU A 128 35.21 -4.02 -26.23
CA LEU A 128 33.92 -4.28 -25.57
C LEU A 128 33.47 -5.74 -25.64
N SER A 129 33.86 -6.48 -26.69
CA SER A 129 33.59 -7.92 -26.80
C SER A 129 34.46 -8.73 -25.83
N GLN A 130 35.72 -8.32 -25.65
CA GLN A 130 36.71 -8.97 -24.76
C GLN A 130 36.54 -8.63 -23.27
N VAL A 131 35.75 -7.60 -22.91
CA VAL A 131 35.49 -7.25 -21.49
C VAL A 131 34.98 -8.47 -20.73
N ASP A 132 35.68 -8.84 -19.65
CA ASP A 132 35.20 -9.86 -18.73
C ASP A 132 34.02 -9.32 -17.91
N VAL A 133 32.98 -10.14 -17.83
CA VAL A 133 31.77 -9.90 -17.03
C VAL A 133 31.42 -11.12 -16.17
N SER A 134 32.32 -12.10 -16.06
CA SER A 134 32.17 -13.37 -15.30
C SER A 134 31.90 -13.14 -13.81
N ARG A 135 32.37 -12.01 -13.27
CA ARG A 135 32.09 -11.55 -11.90
C ARG A 135 30.61 -11.23 -11.65
N MET A 136 29.79 -11.10 -12.69
CA MET A 136 28.34 -10.89 -12.61
C MET A 136 27.57 -12.18 -12.94
N ALA A 137 26.51 -12.46 -12.19
CA ALA A 137 25.61 -13.57 -12.50
C ALA A 137 24.91 -13.35 -13.87
N PRO A 138 24.77 -14.40 -14.70
CA PRO A 138 24.14 -14.27 -16.01
C PRO A 138 22.63 -14.00 -15.89
N ILE A 139 22.13 -13.00 -16.60
CA ILE A 139 20.70 -12.66 -16.60
C ILE A 139 19.92 -13.67 -17.45
N PRO A 140 18.88 -14.35 -16.92
CA PRO A 140 18.08 -15.32 -17.66
C PRO A 140 17.51 -14.77 -18.97
N GLY A 141 17.99 -15.30 -20.10
CA GLY A 141 17.58 -14.88 -21.44
C GLY A 141 18.12 -13.53 -21.91
N LEU A 142 19.03 -12.88 -21.15
CA LEU A 142 19.72 -11.64 -21.57
C LEU A 142 21.24 -11.68 -21.29
N PRO A 143 21.99 -12.70 -21.75
CA PRO A 143 23.42 -12.86 -21.45
C PRO A 143 24.30 -11.73 -22.00
N GLY A 144 23.90 -11.06 -23.08
CA GLY A 144 24.65 -9.95 -23.68
C GLY A 144 24.46 -8.60 -22.97
N ALA A 145 23.47 -8.48 -22.10
CA ALA A 145 23.07 -7.21 -21.49
C ALA A 145 24.20 -6.43 -20.77
N PRO A 146 25.13 -7.04 -20.01
CA PRO A 146 26.20 -6.29 -19.35
C PRO A 146 27.08 -5.49 -20.31
N ARG A 147 27.45 -6.09 -21.47
CA ARG A 147 28.26 -5.43 -22.51
C ARG A 147 27.50 -4.33 -23.23
N VAL A 148 26.20 -4.54 -23.49
CA VAL A 148 25.32 -3.52 -24.09
C VAL A 148 25.17 -2.31 -23.15
N LEU A 149 24.93 -2.52 -21.85
CA LEU A 149 24.83 -1.45 -20.85
C LEU A 149 26.13 -0.65 -20.72
N LEU A 150 27.28 -1.34 -20.68
CA LEU A 150 28.60 -0.70 -20.67
C LEU A 150 28.81 0.18 -21.92
N ALA A 151 28.53 -0.35 -23.11
CA ALA A 151 28.67 0.38 -24.37
C ALA A 151 27.76 1.62 -24.44
N GLN A 152 26.50 1.52 -23.97
CA GLN A 152 25.59 2.66 -23.88
C GLN A 152 26.08 3.73 -22.89
N ALA A 153 26.60 3.33 -21.73
CA ALA A 153 27.10 4.27 -20.72
C ALA A 153 28.37 5.00 -21.17
N ILE A 154 29.31 4.30 -21.81
CA ILE A 154 30.52 4.91 -22.39
C ILE A 154 30.13 5.88 -23.52
N ALA A 155 29.23 5.48 -24.42
CA ALA A 155 28.74 6.36 -25.50
C ALA A 155 28.10 7.66 -24.99
N ALA A 156 27.35 7.58 -23.88
CA ALA A 156 26.79 8.77 -23.22
C ALA A 156 27.90 9.62 -22.56
N ALA A 157 28.88 8.99 -21.90
CA ALA A 157 29.97 9.67 -21.20
C ALA A 157 30.97 10.38 -22.14
N THR A 158 31.17 9.89 -23.36
CA THR A 158 32.10 10.44 -24.37
C THR A 158 31.41 11.26 -25.46
N GLY A 159 30.09 11.41 -25.41
CA GLY A 159 29.33 12.13 -26.44
C GLY A 159 29.30 11.44 -27.82
N GLY A 160 29.70 10.16 -27.89
CA GLY A 160 29.80 9.42 -29.14
C GLY A 160 31.18 9.46 -29.83
N ASP A 161 32.25 9.91 -29.15
CA ASP A 161 33.62 9.69 -29.63
C ASP A 161 34.09 8.27 -29.27
N ALA A 162 34.45 7.47 -30.29
CA ALA A 162 34.96 6.12 -30.14
C ALA A 162 36.42 6.07 -29.65
N THR A 163 37.23 7.11 -29.90
CA THR A 163 38.63 7.17 -29.47
C THR A 163 38.70 7.39 -27.95
N THR A 164 38.08 8.45 -27.45
CA THR A 164 37.96 8.70 -26.01
C THR A 164 37.25 7.55 -25.29
N ALA A 165 36.33 6.85 -25.95
CA ALA A 165 35.64 5.69 -25.39
C ALA A 165 36.54 4.46 -25.17
N LEU A 166 37.47 4.20 -26.10
CA LEU A 166 38.45 3.12 -25.96
C LEU A 166 39.42 3.42 -24.81
N ASP A 167 39.94 4.65 -24.75
CA ASP A 167 40.83 5.08 -23.66
C ASP A 167 40.11 5.05 -22.29
N ALA A 168 38.86 5.50 -22.24
CA ALA A 168 38.04 5.48 -21.04
C ALA A 168 37.70 4.05 -20.55
N LEU A 169 37.54 3.09 -21.47
CA LEU A 169 37.34 1.69 -21.13
C LEU A 169 38.59 1.09 -20.44
N ALA A 170 39.78 1.36 -20.98
CA ALA A 170 41.03 0.92 -20.37
C ALA A 170 41.20 1.48 -18.94
N VAL A 171 41.01 2.80 -18.77
CA VAL A 171 41.08 3.43 -17.43
C VAL A 171 40.00 2.89 -16.48
N LEU A 172 38.80 2.56 -16.97
CA LEU A 172 37.75 1.93 -16.17
C LEU A 172 38.18 0.54 -15.66
N GLN A 173 38.90 -0.24 -16.49
CA GLN A 173 39.38 -1.58 -16.15
C GLN A 173 40.57 -1.58 -15.17
N GLU A 174 41.33 -0.48 -15.07
CA GLU A 174 42.44 -0.31 -14.13
C GLU A 174 42.04 0.34 -12.79
N MET A 175 40.82 0.89 -12.69
CA MET A 175 40.38 1.74 -11.58
C MET A 175 40.23 1.01 -10.24
N ASP A 176 40.69 1.65 -9.15
CA ASP A 176 40.36 1.35 -7.75
C ASP A 176 39.49 2.49 -7.19
N PRO A 177 38.14 2.39 -7.30
CA PRO A 177 37.27 3.53 -7.04
C PRO A 177 37.22 3.92 -5.56
N ALA A 178 37.47 2.96 -4.66
CA ALA A 178 37.44 3.18 -3.23
C ALA A 178 38.70 3.94 -2.77
N ARG A 179 39.88 3.48 -3.19
CA ARG A 179 41.15 4.12 -2.85
C ARG A 179 41.26 5.53 -3.41
N GLU A 180 40.79 5.78 -4.63
CA GLU A 180 40.79 7.12 -5.24
C GLU A 180 39.93 8.13 -4.47
N VAL A 181 38.71 7.74 -4.07
CA VAL A 181 37.82 8.59 -3.26
C VAL A 181 38.42 8.86 -1.87
N VAL A 182 39.00 7.84 -1.22
CA VAL A 182 39.61 8.01 0.11
C VAL A 182 40.88 8.86 0.05
N ALA A 183 41.69 8.72 -0.99
CA ALA A 183 42.87 9.57 -1.21
C ALA A 183 42.47 11.05 -1.40
N ALA A 184 41.49 11.31 -2.27
CA ALA A 184 40.98 12.66 -2.52
C ALA A 184 40.34 13.29 -1.26
N TRP A 185 39.64 12.50 -0.42
CA TRP A 185 39.13 12.98 0.87
C TRP A 185 40.26 13.38 1.83
N ARG A 186 41.30 12.54 1.97
CA ARG A 186 42.45 12.81 2.83
C ARG A 186 43.23 14.04 2.37
N GLN A 187 43.45 14.19 1.06
CA GLN A 187 44.09 15.39 0.49
C GLN A 187 43.27 16.67 0.78
N ARG A 188 41.93 16.62 0.63
CA ARG A 188 41.05 17.73 0.99
C ARG A 188 41.08 18.06 2.50
N ARG A 189 41.28 17.08 3.38
CA ARG A 189 41.47 17.33 4.83
C ARG A 189 42.83 17.99 5.13
N ALA A 190 43.90 17.56 4.46
CA ALA A 190 45.23 18.15 4.61
C ALA A 190 45.27 19.62 4.14
N GLY A 191 44.86 19.89 2.89
CA GLY A 191 44.78 21.25 2.32
C GLY A 191 43.64 22.13 2.87
N ALA A 192 42.93 21.68 3.91
CA ALA A 192 42.05 22.51 4.72
C ALA A 192 42.67 22.85 6.10
N SER A 193 43.86 22.32 6.38
CA SER A 193 44.67 22.55 7.59
C SER A 193 45.87 23.46 7.29
N GLU A 194 46.42 23.37 6.08
CA GLU A 194 47.49 24.23 5.55
C GLU A 194 46.97 24.97 4.31
N GLY A 195 47.10 26.29 4.29
CA GLY A 195 46.50 27.16 3.28
C GLY A 195 47.45 27.63 2.19
N ASP A 196 47.97 26.72 1.36
CA ASP A 196 48.59 27.09 0.07
C ASP A 196 48.46 25.97 -1.00
N ALA A 197 48.97 26.25 -2.20
CA ALA A 197 48.64 25.61 -3.47
C ALA A 197 49.17 24.17 -3.70
N GLY A 198 48.62 23.50 -4.73
CA GLY A 198 49.28 22.36 -5.39
C GLY A 198 48.36 21.31 -6.01
N SER A 199 48.45 21.11 -7.33
CA SER A 199 47.91 19.91 -8.01
C SER A 199 49.01 18.85 -8.12
N VAL A 200 48.81 17.69 -7.48
CA VAL A 200 49.89 16.72 -7.16
C VAL A 200 50.21 15.74 -8.31
N TYR A 201 49.87 16.09 -9.55
CA TYR A 201 50.24 15.32 -10.75
C TYR A 201 51.42 15.92 -11.54
N GLY A 202 52.15 16.88 -10.95
CA GLY A 202 53.51 17.23 -11.36
C GLY A 202 54.52 16.23 -10.77
N THR A 203 55.40 15.69 -11.60
CA THR A 203 56.47 14.77 -11.22
C THR A 203 57.41 15.42 -10.18
N PRO A 204 57.87 14.70 -9.12
CA PRO A 204 58.79 15.29 -8.16
C PRO A 204 60.15 15.60 -8.80
N ALA A 205 60.54 16.87 -8.80
CA ALA A 205 61.90 17.28 -9.12
C ALA A 205 62.85 16.80 -8.01
N ALA A 206 63.97 16.19 -8.39
CA ALA A 206 64.98 15.76 -7.42
C ALA A 206 65.65 16.99 -6.77
N SER A 207 65.78 16.97 -5.44
CA SER A 207 66.55 17.98 -4.72
C SER A 207 68.04 17.83 -5.06
N LEU A 208 68.56 18.76 -5.85
CA LEU A 208 69.99 19.04 -5.88
C LEU A 208 70.27 20.16 -4.89
N GLU A 209 71.31 19.98 -4.09
CA GLU A 209 71.69 20.90 -3.02
C GLU A 209 72.20 22.22 -3.60
N GLY A 210 71.96 23.32 -2.89
CA GLY A 210 72.40 24.64 -3.31
C GLY A 210 73.92 24.80 -3.15
N SER A 211 74.54 25.43 -4.15
CA SER A 211 75.75 26.23 -3.95
C SER A 211 75.36 27.70 -4.06
N GLU A 212 75.97 28.52 -3.22
CA GLU A 212 75.62 29.93 -3.05
C GLU A 212 76.29 30.84 -4.10
N ASP A 213 75.88 32.11 -4.10
CA ASP A 213 76.43 33.25 -4.87
C ASP A 213 76.35 33.20 -6.41
N GLY A 214 76.24 34.34 -7.11
CA GLY A 214 76.12 35.71 -6.59
C GLY A 214 75.94 36.73 -7.73
N SER A 215 75.10 37.73 -7.50
CA SER A 215 74.80 38.84 -8.41
C SER A 215 76.05 39.60 -8.91
N GLU A 216 76.14 39.92 -10.21
CA GLU A 216 76.14 41.33 -10.70
C GLU A 216 76.23 41.49 -12.25
N TYR A 217 75.68 42.62 -12.76
CA TYR A 217 75.76 43.20 -14.12
C TYR A 217 75.34 42.33 -15.36
N GLY A 218 74.95 42.91 -16.50
CA GLY A 218 74.61 44.31 -16.75
C GLY A 218 74.73 44.77 -18.22
N THR A 219 73.59 44.91 -18.91
CA THR A 219 73.37 45.70 -20.16
C THR A 219 73.95 45.19 -21.51
N ALA A 220 73.52 45.86 -22.59
CA ALA A 220 74.02 45.86 -23.98
C ALA A 220 73.78 44.62 -24.89
N ARG A 221 72.71 44.72 -25.70
CA ARG A 221 72.71 44.29 -27.13
C ARG A 221 73.49 45.36 -27.94
N PRO A 222 74.16 45.01 -29.06
CA PRO A 222 73.46 44.86 -30.33
C PRO A 222 73.94 43.70 -31.23
N SER A 223 73.29 43.58 -32.40
CA SER A 223 73.44 42.51 -33.39
C SER A 223 74.78 42.49 -34.13
N LEU A 224 75.16 41.30 -34.62
CA LEU A 224 75.98 41.11 -35.82
C LEU A 224 75.56 39.80 -36.52
N GLU A 225 75.73 39.76 -37.84
CA GLU A 225 75.32 38.64 -38.71
C GLU A 225 76.52 37.73 -39.03
N SER A 226 76.28 36.43 -39.20
CA SER A 226 77.17 35.54 -39.97
C SER A 226 76.41 34.30 -40.44
N ASP A 227 76.43 34.03 -41.75
CA ASP A 227 75.89 32.80 -42.33
C ASP A 227 76.67 31.55 -41.88
N GLY A 228 75.97 30.42 -41.80
CA GLY A 228 76.56 29.12 -41.48
C GLY A 228 75.48 28.02 -41.34
N PRO A 229 75.21 27.23 -42.39
CA PRO A 229 74.21 26.17 -42.32
C PRO A 229 74.82 24.86 -41.80
N ASP A 230 74.25 24.28 -40.74
CA ASP A 230 74.41 22.84 -40.49
C ASP A 230 73.23 22.24 -39.69
N LEU A 231 73.12 20.90 -39.71
CA LEU A 231 71.98 20.15 -39.19
C LEU A 231 72.04 19.90 -37.67
N SER A 232 70.95 20.19 -36.94
CA SER A 232 70.55 19.39 -35.76
C SER A 232 69.13 19.67 -35.23
N THR A 233 68.36 18.59 -35.08
CA THR A 233 67.35 18.31 -34.03
C THR A 233 66.19 19.30 -33.76
N PRO A 234 64.94 18.98 -34.15
CA PRO A 234 63.74 19.74 -33.76
C PRO A 234 63.29 19.42 -32.32
N LEU A 235 63.97 20.00 -31.33
CA LEU A 235 63.74 19.80 -29.88
C LEU A 235 62.46 20.50 -29.33
N HIS A 236 61.43 20.67 -30.16
CA HIS A 236 60.12 21.26 -29.80
C HIS A 236 58.93 20.31 -30.06
N SER A 237 59.18 19.07 -30.49
CA SER A 237 58.12 18.08 -30.73
C SER A 237 57.67 17.35 -29.45
N SER A 238 58.59 17.07 -28.52
CA SER A 238 58.32 16.28 -27.30
C SER A 238 57.33 16.97 -26.34
N ALA A 239 57.57 18.24 -25.99
CA ALA A 239 56.72 18.96 -25.05
C ALA A 239 55.26 19.08 -25.52
N GLY A 240 55.03 19.20 -26.84
CA GLY A 240 53.68 19.16 -27.42
C GLY A 240 53.03 17.78 -27.29
N ALA A 241 53.77 16.71 -27.62
CA ALA A 241 53.27 15.34 -27.50
C ALA A 241 53.01 14.90 -26.05
N GLU A 242 53.80 15.38 -25.09
CA GLU A 242 53.60 15.14 -23.65
C GLU A 242 52.41 15.95 -23.10
N ALA A 243 52.21 17.19 -23.55
CA ALA A 243 51.03 17.99 -23.23
C ALA A 243 49.74 17.36 -23.79
N ASP A 244 49.73 16.93 -25.06
CA ASP A 244 48.59 16.24 -25.66
C ASP A 244 48.34 14.87 -25.01
N GLY A 245 49.42 14.13 -24.68
CA GLY A 245 49.33 12.84 -23.99
C GLY A 245 48.73 12.95 -22.58
N THR A 246 49.18 13.92 -21.79
CA THR A 246 48.62 14.19 -20.45
C THR A 246 47.19 14.74 -20.53
N ALA A 247 46.88 15.62 -21.48
CA ALA A 247 45.51 16.09 -21.72
C ALA A 247 44.57 14.95 -22.11
N ARG A 248 45.01 14.03 -22.98
CA ARG A 248 44.27 12.83 -23.38
C ARG A 248 44.04 11.87 -22.20
N ALA A 249 45.07 11.61 -21.39
CA ALA A 249 44.94 10.77 -20.19
C ALA A 249 43.94 11.36 -19.17
N VAL A 250 43.96 12.68 -18.96
CA VAL A 250 42.99 13.38 -18.11
C VAL A 250 41.57 13.32 -18.71
N ALA A 251 41.42 13.45 -20.04
CA ALA A 251 40.13 13.32 -20.71
C ALA A 251 39.55 11.89 -20.57
N ALA A 252 40.36 10.86 -20.81
CA ALA A 252 40.01 9.45 -20.65
C ALA A 252 39.58 9.13 -19.20
N ARG A 253 40.34 9.62 -18.20
CA ARG A 253 40.00 9.44 -16.78
C ARG A 253 38.68 10.11 -16.39
N ARG A 254 38.40 11.31 -16.91
CA ARG A 254 37.11 11.99 -16.74
C ARG A 254 35.96 11.23 -17.41
N ALA A 255 36.18 10.66 -18.59
CA ALA A 255 35.20 9.84 -19.28
C ALA A 255 34.92 8.49 -18.57
N ALA A 256 35.93 7.86 -17.98
CA ALA A 256 35.78 6.65 -17.16
C ALA A 256 34.91 6.93 -15.91
N TRP A 257 35.19 7.99 -15.16
CA TRP A 257 34.38 8.38 -14.00
C TRP A 257 32.95 8.86 -14.39
N ARG A 258 32.76 9.48 -15.56
CA ARG A 258 31.42 9.75 -16.12
C ARG A 258 30.67 8.47 -16.49
N THR A 259 31.36 7.48 -17.06
CA THR A 259 30.79 6.14 -17.34
C THR A 259 30.33 5.48 -16.06
N ALA A 260 31.15 5.51 -15.01
CA ALA A 260 30.79 5.01 -13.68
C ALA A 260 29.54 5.73 -13.12
N ALA A 261 29.45 7.05 -13.25
CA ALA A 261 28.29 7.82 -12.81
C ALA A 261 27.01 7.54 -13.63
N ALA A 262 27.12 7.36 -14.95
CA ALA A 262 26.01 6.97 -15.82
C ALA A 262 25.49 5.56 -15.48
N LEU A 263 26.40 4.60 -15.23
CA LEU A 263 26.05 3.26 -14.77
C LEU A 263 25.39 3.28 -13.38
N ALA A 264 25.96 3.99 -12.40
CA ALA A 264 25.42 4.07 -11.04
C ALA A 264 24.04 4.75 -10.95
N ALA A 265 23.62 5.50 -11.97
CA ALA A 265 22.27 6.05 -12.09
C ALA A 265 21.20 5.02 -12.55
N THR A 266 21.59 3.77 -12.82
CA THR A 266 20.72 2.71 -13.36
C THR A 266 20.62 1.48 -12.44
N PRO A 267 19.50 0.72 -12.47
CA PRO A 267 19.28 -0.47 -11.66
C PRO A 267 20.44 -1.47 -11.68
N MET A 268 20.89 -1.91 -12.86
CA MET A 268 21.95 -2.91 -13.03
C MET A 268 23.35 -2.32 -13.13
N GLY A 269 23.50 -1.04 -13.47
CA GLY A 269 24.81 -0.49 -13.85
C GLY A 269 25.85 -0.53 -12.72
N GLN A 270 25.43 -0.50 -11.45
CA GLN A 270 26.36 -0.75 -10.34
C GLN A 270 27.00 -2.15 -10.41
N ASP A 271 26.24 -3.21 -10.76
CA ASP A 271 26.77 -4.58 -10.87
C ASP A 271 27.71 -4.70 -12.07
N VAL A 272 27.35 -4.07 -13.20
CA VAL A 272 28.21 -3.98 -14.39
C VAL A 272 29.52 -3.26 -14.05
N LEU A 273 29.45 -2.14 -13.32
CA LEU A 273 30.62 -1.40 -12.87
C LEU A 273 31.50 -2.24 -11.94
N GLN A 274 30.92 -2.98 -10.98
CA GLN A 274 31.68 -3.88 -10.09
C GLN A 274 32.30 -5.09 -10.83
N ALA A 275 31.75 -5.49 -11.97
CA ALA A 275 32.34 -6.53 -12.79
C ALA A 275 33.58 -6.04 -13.58
N VAL A 276 33.56 -4.78 -14.05
CA VAL A 276 34.55 -4.27 -15.01
C VAL A 276 35.78 -3.61 -14.35
N VAL A 277 35.66 -2.97 -13.17
CA VAL A 277 36.79 -2.31 -12.50
C VAL A 277 37.84 -3.28 -11.98
N ALA A 278 39.11 -2.87 -11.89
CA ALA A 278 40.19 -3.71 -11.34
C ALA A 278 39.84 -4.24 -9.95
N VAL A 279 39.54 -3.31 -9.03
CA VAL A 279 39.23 -3.56 -7.62
C VAL A 279 37.75 -3.22 -7.34
N PRO A 280 36.87 -4.22 -7.14
CA PRO A 280 35.50 -3.96 -6.73
C PRO A 280 35.41 -3.32 -5.35
N VAL A 281 34.49 -2.36 -5.19
CA VAL A 281 34.19 -1.70 -3.92
C VAL A 281 33.56 -2.72 -2.95
N GLU A 282 34.02 -2.71 -1.70
CA GLU A 282 33.51 -3.56 -0.63
C GLU A 282 32.00 -3.39 -0.43
N SER A 283 31.31 -4.48 -0.09
CA SER A 283 29.84 -4.50 0.05
C SER A 283 29.30 -3.45 1.03
N ALA A 284 30.04 -3.15 2.10
CA ALA A 284 29.69 -2.12 3.08
C ALA A 284 29.74 -0.68 2.52
N LEU A 285 30.61 -0.41 1.54
CA LEU A 285 30.83 0.93 0.98
C LEU A 285 30.08 1.18 -0.34
N ARG A 286 29.54 0.13 -1.00
CA ARG A 286 28.84 0.24 -2.30
C ARG A 286 27.69 1.25 -2.30
N GLN A 287 26.95 1.38 -1.19
CA GLN A 287 25.83 2.32 -1.12
C GLN A 287 26.32 3.77 -1.09
N ASP A 288 27.32 4.09 -0.28
CA ASP A 288 27.90 5.44 -0.21
C ASP A 288 28.59 5.79 -1.54
N PHE A 289 29.30 4.86 -2.16
CA PHE A 289 29.92 5.05 -3.48
C PHE A 289 28.88 5.32 -4.59
N ALA A 290 27.80 4.52 -4.66
CA ALA A 290 26.73 4.76 -5.62
C ALA A 290 26.01 6.10 -5.40
N LEU A 291 25.82 6.52 -4.13
CA LEU A 291 25.25 7.82 -3.80
C LEU A 291 26.20 9.00 -4.08
N LEU A 292 27.52 8.81 -3.94
CA LEU A 292 28.54 9.79 -4.35
C LEU A 292 28.46 10.03 -5.86
N LEU A 293 28.46 8.95 -6.66
CA LEU A 293 28.32 9.02 -8.11
C LEU A 293 26.99 9.66 -8.55
N LYS A 294 25.88 9.31 -7.87
CA LYS A 294 24.55 9.90 -8.10
C LYS A 294 24.46 11.39 -7.70
N ALA A 295 25.22 11.82 -6.70
CA ALA A 295 25.33 13.24 -6.35
C ALA A 295 26.21 14.00 -7.34
N ALA A 296 27.29 13.39 -7.82
CA ALA A 296 28.21 13.99 -8.78
C ALA A 296 27.57 14.24 -10.15
N SER A 297 26.73 13.33 -10.65
CA SER A 297 25.96 13.54 -11.89
C SER A 297 24.85 14.59 -11.78
N ALA A 298 24.55 15.07 -10.58
CA ALA A 298 23.62 16.16 -10.31
C ALA A 298 24.29 17.51 -9.97
N LEU A 299 25.62 17.61 -10.05
CA LEU A 299 26.32 18.90 -9.88
C LEU A 299 26.08 19.79 -11.12
N PRO A 300 25.62 21.06 -10.95
CA PRO A 300 25.39 21.94 -12.08
C PRO A 300 26.65 22.18 -12.91
N GLU A 301 26.53 22.09 -14.23
CA GLU A 301 27.61 22.47 -15.15
C GLU A 301 27.91 23.97 -15.07
N THR A 302 29.11 24.35 -15.49
CA THR A 302 29.57 25.75 -15.56
C THR A 302 29.38 26.30 -16.96
N SER A 303 29.07 27.59 -17.05
CA SER A 303 29.00 28.32 -18.33
C SER A 303 30.37 28.51 -19.00
N GLU A 304 31.46 28.30 -18.25
CA GLU A 304 32.80 28.14 -18.82
C GLU A 304 32.93 26.73 -19.42
N GLY A 305 33.08 26.69 -20.75
CA GLY A 305 32.88 25.51 -21.61
C GLY A 305 33.90 24.37 -21.52
N LEU A 306 34.56 24.17 -20.37
CA LEU A 306 35.36 22.99 -20.11
C LEU A 306 34.53 21.99 -19.29
N ALA A 307 33.95 21.00 -19.98
CA ALA A 307 33.12 19.96 -19.39
C ALA A 307 33.77 19.37 -18.14
N GLY A 308 33.17 19.61 -16.98
CA GLY A 308 33.86 19.59 -15.68
C GLY A 308 34.52 18.26 -15.33
N GLY A 309 35.64 18.34 -14.59
CA GLY A 309 36.33 17.18 -14.05
C GLY A 309 35.40 16.29 -13.23
N ALA A 310 35.49 14.98 -13.47
CA ALA A 310 34.68 13.94 -12.85
C ALA A 310 35.52 12.98 -12.00
N ASP A 311 36.83 13.17 -11.91
CA ASP A 311 37.68 12.49 -10.93
C ASP A 311 37.32 12.90 -9.49
N PRO A 312 37.59 12.06 -8.46
CA PRO A 312 37.15 12.34 -7.09
C PRO A 312 37.72 13.62 -6.48
N ALA A 313 38.91 14.07 -6.90
CA ALA A 313 39.51 15.33 -6.45
C ALA A 313 38.73 16.54 -7.01
N ALA A 314 38.45 16.58 -8.31
CA ALA A 314 37.62 17.61 -8.93
C ALA A 314 36.18 17.60 -8.39
N MET A 315 35.59 16.42 -8.13
CA MET A 315 34.30 16.31 -7.44
C MET A 315 34.33 16.96 -6.05
N LEU A 316 35.33 16.60 -5.23
CA LEU A 316 35.43 17.09 -3.85
C LEU A 316 35.81 18.57 -3.75
N ALA A 317 36.59 19.10 -4.68
CA ALA A 317 36.90 20.53 -4.78
C ALA A 317 35.65 21.34 -5.17
N ARG A 318 34.90 20.91 -6.21
CA ARG A 318 33.62 21.54 -6.60
C ARG A 318 32.57 21.45 -5.49
N ALA A 319 32.56 20.37 -4.72
CA ALA A 319 31.72 20.19 -3.54
C ALA A 319 32.15 21.02 -2.31
N GLY A 320 33.39 21.51 -2.27
CA GLY A 320 33.85 22.50 -1.28
C GLY A 320 33.51 23.93 -1.68
N ALA A 321 33.70 24.27 -2.95
CA ALA A 321 33.47 25.62 -3.49
C ALA A 321 31.99 25.99 -3.66
N ARG A 322 31.06 25.02 -3.59
CA ARG A 322 29.61 25.26 -3.72
C ARG A 322 28.83 24.65 -2.57
N ASP A 323 28.28 25.51 -1.71
CA ASP A 323 27.37 25.10 -0.63
C ASP A 323 25.99 24.69 -1.16
N CYS A 324 25.94 23.52 -1.79
CA CYS A 324 24.77 22.95 -2.46
C CYS A 324 24.48 21.53 -1.95
N LEU A 325 23.24 21.07 -2.06
CA LEU A 325 22.81 19.74 -1.59
C LEU A 325 23.69 18.61 -2.15
N PRO A 326 24.00 18.51 -3.47
CA PRO A 326 24.83 17.43 -3.99
C PRO A 326 26.29 17.54 -3.51
N GLY A 327 26.82 18.76 -3.32
CA GLY A 327 28.14 18.97 -2.73
C GLY A 327 28.23 18.46 -1.28
N ARG A 328 27.25 18.80 -0.44
CA ARG A 328 27.12 18.27 0.92
C ARG A 328 27.00 16.73 0.93
N ALA A 329 26.26 16.16 -0.03
CA ALA A 329 26.12 14.70 -0.17
C ALA A 329 27.42 14.00 -0.59
N ILE A 330 28.18 14.54 -1.56
CA ILE A 330 29.50 14.02 -1.98
C ILE A 330 30.47 14.04 -0.79
N ALA A 331 30.52 15.15 -0.05
CA ALA A 331 31.35 15.26 1.15
C ALA A 331 30.95 14.21 2.21
N CYS A 332 29.65 14.01 2.45
CA CYS A 332 29.15 13.00 3.38
C CYS A 332 29.55 11.57 2.97
N ALA A 333 29.41 11.22 1.69
CA ALA A 333 29.73 9.89 1.19
C ALA A 333 31.23 9.61 1.20
N ALA A 334 32.06 10.56 0.74
CA ALA A 334 33.51 10.43 0.77
C ALA A 334 34.05 10.32 2.20
N ALA A 335 33.51 11.12 3.14
CA ALA A 335 33.82 11.02 4.55
C ALA A 335 33.48 9.63 5.12
N ARG A 336 32.30 9.07 4.82
CA ARG A 336 31.92 7.70 5.23
C ARG A 336 32.85 6.64 4.65
N MET A 337 33.18 6.71 3.35
CA MET A 337 34.13 5.80 2.71
C MET A 337 35.54 5.88 3.30
N ALA A 338 35.94 7.04 3.83
CA ALA A 338 37.21 7.24 4.52
C ALA A 338 37.19 6.94 6.03
N GLY A 339 36.04 6.56 6.60
CA GLY A 339 35.85 6.31 8.05
C GLY A 339 35.62 7.58 8.91
N ASP A 340 35.56 8.76 8.30
CA ASP A 340 35.40 10.07 8.95
C ASP A 340 33.93 10.33 9.34
N THR A 341 33.47 9.59 10.35
CA THR A 341 32.07 9.63 10.83
C THR A 341 31.66 11.01 11.38
N GLN A 342 32.61 11.80 11.89
CA GLN A 342 32.36 13.15 12.39
C GLN A 342 32.09 14.15 11.25
N ALA A 343 32.91 14.16 10.19
CA ALA A 343 32.64 15.03 9.03
C ALA A 343 31.37 14.62 8.25
N ALA A 344 31.00 13.33 8.27
CA ALA A 344 29.76 12.86 7.66
C ALA A 344 28.50 13.35 8.43
N GLN A 345 28.58 13.47 9.76
CA GLN A 345 27.42 13.74 10.63
C GLN A 345 26.54 14.93 10.21
N PRO A 346 27.06 16.17 9.98
CA PRO A 346 26.22 17.33 9.63
C PRO A 346 25.62 17.29 8.21
N HIS A 347 25.97 16.28 7.40
CA HIS A 347 25.58 16.21 5.98
C HIS A 347 24.77 14.94 5.64
N ARG A 348 24.45 14.09 6.63
CA ARG A 348 23.64 12.86 6.45
C ARG A 348 22.31 13.13 5.75
N TRP A 349 21.60 14.20 6.14
CA TRP A 349 20.34 14.60 5.49
C TRP A 349 20.48 14.84 3.98
N ALA A 350 21.62 15.36 3.52
CA ALA A 350 21.85 15.66 2.11
C ALA A 350 22.12 14.38 1.32
N LEU A 351 22.83 13.43 1.92
CA LEU A 351 23.02 12.09 1.37
C LEU A 351 21.70 11.31 1.30
N ALA A 352 20.87 11.39 2.34
CA ALA A 352 19.52 10.83 2.36
C ALA A 352 18.56 11.52 1.37
N ALA A 353 18.77 12.82 1.09
CA ALA A 353 18.05 13.55 0.05
C ALA A 353 18.45 13.06 -1.36
N VAL A 354 19.74 12.90 -1.66
CA VAL A 354 20.21 12.30 -2.93
C VAL A 354 19.71 10.86 -3.09
N ARG A 355 19.66 10.06 -2.02
CA ARG A 355 19.03 8.72 -2.08
C ARG A 355 17.57 8.80 -2.56
N ASN A 356 16.85 9.87 -2.19
CA ASN A 356 15.47 10.15 -2.56
C ASN A 356 15.26 10.96 -3.86
N ASP A 357 16.29 11.09 -4.72
CA ASP A 357 16.26 11.89 -5.96
C ASP A 357 16.04 13.41 -5.73
N LEU A 358 16.37 13.90 -4.54
CA LEU A 358 16.25 15.32 -4.19
C LEU A 358 17.63 15.98 -4.26
N PHE A 359 17.83 16.84 -5.27
CA PHE A 359 19.14 17.42 -5.61
C PHE A 359 19.26 18.93 -5.37
N ASP A 360 18.16 19.62 -5.06
CA ASP A 360 18.11 21.06 -4.81
C ASP A 360 17.10 21.40 -3.70
N THR A 361 17.38 22.41 -2.88
CA THR A 361 16.51 22.94 -1.83
C THR A 361 15.80 24.25 -2.22
N GLY A 362 16.11 24.82 -3.39
CA GLY A 362 15.66 26.13 -3.84
C GLY A 362 14.15 26.25 -4.12
N PRO A 363 13.64 27.50 -4.27
CA PRO A 363 12.23 27.75 -4.56
C PRO A 363 11.78 27.08 -5.86
N GLY A 364 10.82 26.16 -5.76
CA GLY A 364 10.31 25.39 -6.91
C GLY A 364 10.91 23.99 -7.05
N SER A 365 11.95 23.65 -6.29
CA SER A 365 12.50 22.30 -6.24
C SER A 365 11.51 21.29 -5.62
N ASP A 366 11.73 20.00 -5.87
CA ASP A 366 10.91 18.94 -5.26
C ASP A 366 11.11 18.85 -3.74
N PHE A 367 12.32 19.15 -3.22
CA PHE A 367 12.55 19.27 -1.78
C PHE A 367 11.65 20.35 -1.16
N ALA A 368 11.61 21.54 -1.76
CA ALA A 368 10.76 22.65 -1.29
C ALA A 368 9.26 22.33 -1.43
N ALA A 369 8.85 21.63 -2.50
CA ALA A 369 7.47 21.19 -2.71
C ALA A 369 7.01 20.12 -1.70
N ILE A 370 7.93 19.24 -1.27
CA ILE A 370 7.72 18.23 -0.23
C ILE A 370 7.67 18.89 1.15
N ASP A 371 8.63 19.76 1.51
CA ASP A 371 8.63 20.46 2.81
C ASP A 371 7.37 21.31 3.02
N ALA A 372 6.99 22.09 2.01
CA ALA A 372 5.74 22.86 2.01
C ALA A 372 4.47 21.97 2.06
N ARG A 373 4.58 20.67 1.76
CA ARG A 373 3.51 19.69 1.99
C ARG A 373 3.53 19.13 3.42
N LEU A 374 4.69 18.89 4.00
CA LEU A 374 4.83 18.46 5.40
C LEU A 374 4.26 19.52 6.35
N VAL A 375 4.79 20.76 6.30
CA VAL A 375 4.38 21.89 7.15
C VAL A 375 2.87 22.20 7.05
N LYS A 376 2.25 21.93 5.90
CA LYS A 376 0.80 22.08 5.68
C LYS A 376 -0.06 21.11 6.52
N THR A 377 0.52 20.03 7.05
CA THR A 377 -0.16 19.05 7.90
C THR A 377 -0.52 19.64 9.27
N GLY A 378 0.33 20.49 9.86
CA GLY A 378 -0.01 21.27 11.06
C GLY A 378 -1.25 22.14 10.85
N ARG A 379 -1.28 22.86 9.72
CA ARG A 379 -2.43 23.64 9.24
C ARG A 379 -3.66 22.81 8.86
N TRP A 380 -3.62 21.48 8.96
CA TRP A 380 -4.80 20.62 8.93
C TRP A 380 -5.27 20.27 10.34
N ILE A 381 -4.37 19.94 11.26
CA ILE A 381 -4.67 19.64 12.66
C ILE A 381 -5.32 20.86 13.34
N GLU A 382 -4.73 22.04 13.17
CA GLU A 382 -5.23 23.34 13.66
C GLU A 382 -6.65 23.70 13.17
N ARG A 383 -7.14 23.02 12.12
CA ARG A 383 -8.49 23.20 11.55
C ARG A 383 -9.46 22.07 11.88
N ALA A 384 -8.99 20.97 12.47
CA ALA A 384 -9.84 19.92 13.00
C ALA A 384 -10.36 20.28 14.41
N ALA A 385 -9.58 21.09 15.14
CA ALA A 385 -9.96 21.73 16.39
C ALA A 385 -11.33 22.42 16.30
N PRO A 386 -12.24 22.21 17.26
CA PRO A 386 -13.60 22.76 17.22
C PRO A 386 -13.60 24.28 17.43
N GLN A 387 -13.56 25.04 16.33
CA GLN A 387 -13.68 26.49 16.35
C GLN A 387 -15.14 26.92 16.45
N GLN A 388 -15.51 27.55 17.56
CA GLN A 388 -16.84 28.15 17.76
C GLN A 388 -17.15 29.21 16.68
N GLY A 389 -18.44 29.35 16.33
CA GLY A 389 -18.97 30.49 15.57
C GLY A 389 -18.67 30.57 14.06
N ARG A 390 -17.94 29.64 13.44
CA ARG A 390 -17.62 29.73 12.00
C ARG A 390 -18.76 29.26 11.08
N LEU A 391 -19.57 30.22 10.64
CA LEU A 391 -20.55 30.12 9.55
C LEU A 391 -19.98 29.58 8.23
N LEU A 392 -20.89 29.17 7.34
CA LEU A 392 -20.70 28.58 6.01
C LEU A 392 -19.49 29.12 5.22
N ARG A 393 -18.32 28.53 5.45
CA ARG A 393 -17.09 28.83 4.72
C ARG A 393 -17.08 28.05 3.40
N ASN A 394 -16.49 28.64 2.35
CA ASN A 394 -16.33 27.97 1.05
C ASN A 394 -15.76 26.54 1.24
N PRO A 395 -16.49 25.47 0.87
CA PRO A 395 -16.12 24.09 1.22
C PRO A 395 -14.88 23.61 0.43
N LEU A 396 -14.47 24.34 -0.61
CA LEU A 396 -13.22 24.10 -1.34
C LEU A 396 -12.00 24.73 -0.65
N ALA A 397 -12.18 25.53 0.40
CA ALA A 397 -11.13 26.12 1.24
C ALA A 397 -11.09 25.46 2.64
N GLY A 398 -10.14 25.86 3.51
CA GLY A 398 -10.15 25.52 4.95
C GLY A 398 -9.99 24.04 5.34
N LYS A 399 -9.77 23.13 4.40
CA LYS A 399 -9.83 21.67 4.61
C LYS A 399 -8.78 21.09 5.57
N THR A 400 -9.12 19.93 6.12
CA THR A 400 -8.30 19.01 6.93
C THR A 400 -8.87 17.59 6.77
N PRO A 401 -8.08 16.50 6.74
CA PRO A 401 -8.62 15.15 6.72
C PRO A 401 -8.99 14.63 8.13
N PHE A 402 -8.44 15.23 9.19
CA PHE A 402 -8.49 14.66 10.54
C PHE A 402 -9.86 14.76 11.22
N THR A 403 -10.78 15.63 10.76
CA THR A 403 -12.16 15.63 11.28
C THR A 403 -12.88 14.30 11.04
N ALA A 404 -12.45 13.52 10.05
CA ALA A 404 -12.98 12.19 9.80
C ALA A 404 -12.67 11.17 10.92
N LEU A 405 -11.75 11.46 11.86
CA LEU A 405 -11.53 10.61 13.05
C LEU A 405 -12.76 10.53 13.96
N ARG A 406 -13.72 11.46 13.86
CA ARG A 406 -15.05 11.36 14.51
C ARG A 406 -15.85 10.14 14.04
N HIS A 407 -15.53 9.62 12.87
CA HIS A 407 -16.14 8.41 12.29
C HIS A 407 -15.35 7.13 12.65
N GLY A 408 -14.23 7.26 13.36
CA GLY A 408 -13.37 6.18 13.85
C GLY A 408 -12.40 5.62 12.81
N THR A 409 -11.46 4.80 13.29
CA THR A 409 -10.50 4.02 12.47
C THR A 409 -11.14 2.78 11.84
N GLN A 410 -12.39 2.47 12.19
CA GLN A 410 -13.22 1.41 11.63
C GLN A 410 -12.67 -0.02 11.77
N GLY A 411 -11.73 -0.29 12.67
CA GLY A 411 -11.17 -1.64 12.81
C GLY A 411 -9.88 -1.89 12.04
N VAL A 412 -9.17 -0.87 11.56
CA VAL A 412 -7.82 -1.04 10.97
C VAL A 412 -6.81 -1.57 12.01
N GLU A 413 -7.10 -1.36 13.29
CA GLU A 413 -6.44 -1.94 14.45
C GLU A 413 -6.80 -3.42 14.73
N ARG A 414 -7.71 -4.01 13.95
CA ARG A 414 -8.02 -5.45 13.96
C ARG A 414 -7.18 -6.15 12.90
N GLY A 415 -6.66 -7.33 13.24
CA GLY A 415 -5.72 -8.05 12.42
C GLY A 415 -6.30 -9.23 11.64
N PRO A 416 -5.48 -9.86 10.78
CA PRO A 416 -5.90 -10.70 9.65
C PRO A 416 -6.18 -12.14 10.03
N ALA A 417 -6.87 -12.34 11.15
CA ALA A 417 -7.23 -13.65 11.65
C ALA A 417 -8.50 -13.58 12.50
N ILE A 418 -9.66 -13.82 11.86
CA ILE A 418 -10.87 -14.30 12.55
C ILE A 418 -10.49 -15.38 13.59
N ALA A 419 -9.63 -16.34 13.22
CA ALA A 419 -9.20 -17.41 14.11
C ALA A 419 -8.48 -16.91 15.39
N ARG A 420 -7.74 -15.79 15.31
CA ARG A 420 -7.10 -15.18 16.49
C ARG A 420 -8.12 -14.42 17.33
N HIS A 421 -8.89 -13.52 16.70
CA HIS A 421 -9.88 -12.70 17.40
C HIS A 421 -11.03 -13.55 18.00
N ARG A 422 -11.41 -14.65 17.35
CA ARG A 422 -12.33 -15.67 17.90
C ARG A 422 -11.72 -16.41 19.10
N ARG A 423 -10.44 -16.81 19.06
CA ARG A 423 -9.75 -17.43 20.21
C ARG A 423 -9.58 -16.44 21.38
N ALA A 424 -9.24 -15.19 21.10
CA ALA A 424 -9.10 -14.13 22.11
C ALA A 424 -10.45 -13.80 22.76
N ARG A 425 -11.51 -13.61 21.95
CA ARG A 425 -12.90 -13.50 22.43
C ARG A 425 -13.29 -14.68 23.32
N GLU A 426 -13.06 -15.90 22.84
CA GLU A 426 -13.47 -17.12 23.55
C GLU A 426 -12.72 -17.31 24.87
N ALA A 427 -11.42 -16.98 24.92
CA ALA A 427 -10.64 -16.95 26.15
C ALA A 427 -11.16 -15.88 27.12
N ALA A 428 -11.45 -14.67 26.63
CA ALA A 428 -11.99 -13.58 27.45
C ALA A 428 -13.44 -13.83 27.92
N LEU A 429 -14.26 -14.59 27.16
CA LEU A 429 -15.56 -15.08 27.60
C LEU A 429 -15.42 -16.14 28.69
N ARG A 430 -14.50 -17.12 28.54
CA ARG A 430 -14.19 -18.12 29.57
C ARG A 430 -13.63 -17.46 30.85
N GLU A 431 -12.76 -16.46 30.73
CA GLU A 431 -12.24 -15.66 31.85
C GLU A 431 -13.37 -14.90 32.57
N ALA A 432 -14.24 -14.21 31.82
CA ALA A 432 -15.40 -13.51 32.39
C ALA A 432 -16.38 -14.46 33.09
N ALA A 433 -16.62 -15.63 32.51
CA ALA A 433 -17.47 -16.66 33.10
C ALA A 433 -16.85 -17.27 34.37
N ALA A 434 -15.53 -17.46 34.42
CA ALA A 434 -14.84 -17.97 35.60
C ALA A 434 -14.90 -16.98 36.77
N GLY A 435 -14.54 -15.70 36.54
CA GLY A 435 -14.62 -14.66 37.58
C GLY A 435 -16.05 -14.42 38.09
N LEU A 436 -17.04 -14.50 37.20
CA LEU A 436 -18.46 -14.42 37.60
C LEU A 436 -18.91 -15.69 38.36
N GLN A 437 -18.45 -16.88 37.97
CA GLN A 437 -18.81 -18.14 38.64
C GLN A 437 -18.23 -18.23 40.05
N ALA A 438 -16.97 -17.84 40.24
CA ALA A 438 -16.34 -17.79 41.56
C ALA A 438 -17.12 -16.84 42.49
N HIS A 439 -17.30 -15.58 42.07
CA HIS A 439 -18.04 -14.60 42.86
C HIS A 439 -19.49 -15.04 43.18
N LEU A 440 -20.20 -15.68 42.24
CA LEU A 440 -21.56 -16.18 42.49
C LEU A 440 -21.60 -17.40 43.42
N ALA A 441 -20.54 -18.19 43.50
CA ALA A 441 -20.42 -19.27 44.48
C ALA A 441 -20.09 -18.71 45.88
N ASP A 442 -19.09 -17.82 45.97
CA ASP A 442 -18.64 -17.24 47.25
C ASP A 442 -19.68 -16.32 47.89
N ALA A 443 -20.48 -15.60 47.09
CA ALA A 443 -21.55 -14.74 47.58
C ALA A 443 -22.82 -15.52 47.99
N ALA A 444 -22.98 -16.78 47.54
CA ALA A 444 -24.22 -17.53 47.72
C ALA A 444 -24.65 -17.75 49.18
N PRO A 445 -23.76 -18.05 50.16
CA PRO A 445 -24.15 -18.22 51.56
C PRO A 445 -24.73 -16.94 52.20
N CYS A 446 -24.44 -15.78 51.62
CA CYS A 446 -24.89 -14.46 52.12
C CYS A 446 -26.15 -13.95 51.42
N MET A 447 -26.61 -14.59 50.33
CA MET A 447 -27.85 -14.21 49.65
C MET A 447 -29.06 -14.85 50.33
N ARG A 448 -30.16 -14.09 50.46
CA ARG A 448 -31.37 -14.54 51.16
C ARG A 448 -31.84 -15.91 50.66
N THR A 449 -32.04 -16.84 51.59
CA THR A 449 -32.69 -18.12 51.33
C THR A 449 -34.07 -17.89 50.70
N PRO A 450 -34.33 -18.41 49.49
CA PRO A 450 -35.65 -18.33 48.88
C PRO A 450 -36.61 -19.33 49.57
N GLY A 451 -37.90 -19.28 49.24
CA GLY A 451 -38.92 -20.10 49.90
C GLY A 451 -38.69 -21.61 49.71
N PRO A 452 -39.29 -22.48 50.58
CA PRO A 452 -39.13 -23.92 50.46
C PRO A 452 -39.50 -24.42 49.06
N GLY A 453 -38.55 -25.13 48.41
CA GLY A 453 -38.68 -25.62 47.04
C GLY A 453 -38.17 -24.68 45.93
N GLN A 454 -37.70 -23.47 46.25
CA GLN A 454 -37.10 -22.55 45.28
C GLN A 454 -35.57 -22.70 45.19
N VAL A 455 -35.04 -22.57 43.98
CA VAL A 455 -33.59 -22.62 43.72
C VAL A 455 -32.99 -21.21 43.84
N PRO A 456 -31.91 -20.99 44.63
CA PRO A 456 -31.19 -19.72 44.66
C PRO A 456 -30.58 -19.40 43.30
N GLU A 457 -30.96 -18.26 42.72
CA GLU A 457 -30.61 -17.96 41.32
C GLU A 457 -29.09 -17.77 41.11
N ALA A 458 -28.37 -17.26 42.12
CA ALA A 458 -26.91 -17.15 42.09
C ALA A 458 -26.23 -18.53 41.91
N LEU A 459 -26.68 -19.54 42.67
CA LEU A 459 -26.16 -20.91 42.58
C LEU A 459 -26.55 -21.60 41.27
N LEU A 460 -27.77 -21.35 40.76
CA LEU A 460 -28.17 -21.85 39.43
C LEU A 460 -27.27 -21.28 38.33
N ARG A 461 -26.98 -19.97 38.38
CA ARG A 461 -26.08 -19.29 37.43
C ARG A 461 -24.65 -19.81 37.57
N ALA A 462 -24.14 -20.01 38.79
CA ALA A 462 -22.84 -20.63 39.04
C ALA A 462 -22.77 -22.05 38.45
N ALA A 463 -23.83 -22.86 38.58
CA ALA A 463 -23.89 -24.22 38.04
C ALA A 463 -23.86 -24.24 36.50
N VAL A 464 -24.63 -23.34 35.87
CA VAL A 464 -24.62 -23.16 34.40
C VAL A 464 -23.24 -22.73 33.90
N LEU A 465 -22.61 -21.76 34.58
CA LEU A 465 -21.26 -21.31 34.22
C LEU A 465 -20.22 -22.43 34.39
N ALA A 466 -20.27 -23.19 35.48
CA ALA A 466 -19.38 -24.32 35.74
C ALA A 466 -19.49 -25.42 34.67
N HIS A 467 -20.72 -25.74 34.22
CA HIS A 467 -20.97 -26.65 33.09
C HIS A 467 -20.34 -26.13 31.78
N CYS A 468 -20.61 -24.86 31.43
CA CYS A 468 -20.05 -24.23 30.23
C CYS A 468 -18.51 -24.17 30.26
N LEU A 469 -17.90 -23.94 31.43
CA LEU A 469 -16.45 -23.86 31.60
C LEU A 469 -15.75 -25.22 31.49
N GLN A 470 -16.36 -26.30 31.99
CA GLN A 470 -15.79 -27.66 31.87
C GLN A 470 -15.94 -28.28 30.48
N THR A 471 -16.68 -27.65 29.56
CA THR A 471 -16.75 -28.10 28.17
C THR A 471 -15.46 -27.67 27.42
N PRO A 472 -14.61 -28.60 26.96
CA PRO A 472 -13.32 -28.26 26.36
C PRO A 472 -13.46 -27.66 24.95
N ALA A 473 -12.43 -26.92 24.51
CA ALA A 473 -12.30 -26.52 23.11
C ALA A 473 -12.22 -27.77 22.21
N PRO A 474 -12.86 -27.79 21.02
CA PRO A 474 -13.24 -26.62 20.21
C PRO A 474 -14.64 -26.04 20.48
N GLU A 475 -15.41 -26.56 21.44
CA GLU A 475 -16.76 -26.07 21.69
C GLU A 475 -16.77 -24.66 22.30
N LEU A 476 -17.78 -23.87 21.88
CA LEU A 476 -17.99 -22.50 22.32
C LEU A 476 -18.72 -22.46 23.66
N LEU A 477 -18.41 -21.45 24.46
CA LEU A 477 -19.10 -21.15 25.71
C LEU A 477 -20.58 -20.76 25.47
N GLU A 478 -20.86 -20.06 24.36
CA GLU A 478 -22.19 -19.55 24.01
C GLU A 478 -23.11 -20.62 23.40
N ARG A 479 -24.40 -20.62 23.79
CA ARG A 479 -25.39 -21.67 23.44
C ARG A 479 -26.79 -21.09 23.27
N GLU A 480 -27.64 -21.71 22.45
CA GLU A 480 -29.07 -21.32 22.31
C GLU A 480 -30.04 -22.12 23.19
N GLY A 481 -29.54 -23.07 23.97
CA GLY A 481 -30.28 -23.78 25.01
C GLY A 481 -29.42 -24.87 25.65
N PHE A 482 -29.92 -25.46 26.74
CA PHE A 482 -29.30 -26.59 27.41
C PHE A 482 -30.18 -27.83 27.23
N ASP A 483 -29.64 -28.89 26.63
CA ASP A 483 -30.38 -30.13 26.36
C ASP A 483 -30.61 -30.97 27.62
N ALA A 484 -31.26 -32.13 27.50
CA ALA A 484 -31.58 -32.96 28.66
C ALA A 484 -30.34 -33.47 29.43
N ALA A 485 -29.22 -33.70 28.75
CA ALA A 485 -27.97 -34.15 29.38
C ALA A 485 -27.27 -32.98 30.08
N ALA A 486 -27.18 -31.83 29.42
CA ALA A 486 -26.63 -30.61 30.02
C ALA A 486 -27.44 -30.16 31.24
N ARG A 487 -28.79 -30.25 31.20
CA ARG A 487 -29.64 -29.94 32.36
C ARG A 487 -29.45 -30.91 33.53
N ALA A 488 -29.14 -32.18 33.28
CA ALA A 488 -28.86 -33.15 34.34
C ALA A 488 -27.52 -32.86 35.05
N ASP A 489 -26.45 -32.62 34.29
CA ASP A 489 -25.14 -32.23 34.83
C ASP A 489 -25.19 -30.89 35.60
N ILE A 490 -25.96 -29.91 35.11
CA ILE A 490 -26.22 -28.64 35.83
C ILE A 490 -26.99 -28.90 37.14
N ALA A 491 -27.91 -29.87 37.17
CA ALA A 491 -28.64 -30.25 38.38
C ALA A 491 -27.71 -30.91 39.43
N GLU A 492 -26.73 -31.70 39.00
CA GLU A 492 -25.73 -32.32 39.88
C GLU A 492 -24.78 -31.28 40.48
N ARG A 493 -24.28 -30.34 39.67
CA ARG A 493 -23.47 -29.21 40.15
C ARG A 493 -24.21 -28.34 41.15
N LEU A 494 -25.49 -28.07 40.88
CA LEU A 494 -26.36 -27.33 41.78
C LEU A 494 -26.60 -28.09 43.09
N ALA A 495 -26.83 -29.40 43.04
CA ALA A 495 -26.95 -30.25 44.24
C ALA A 495 -25.68 -30.19 45.10
N ALA A 496 -24.51 -30.28 44.48
CA ALA A 496 -23.22 -30.21 45.16
C ALA A 496 -22.96 -28.86 45.86
N MET A 497 -23.37 -27.75 45.25
CA MET A 497 -23.21 -26.41 45.87
C MET A 497 -24.28 -26.08 46.92
N LEU A 498 -25.49 -26.65 46.80
CA LEU A 498 -26.54 -26.46 47.81
C LEU A 498 -26.27 -27.22 49.11
N LEU A 499 -25.73 -28.45 49.01
CA LEU A 499 -25.47 -29.32 50.14
C LEU A 499 -24.14 -30.09 49.94
N PRO A 500 -22.99 -29.43 50.13
CA PRO A 500 -21.67 -30.02 49.87
C PRO A 500 -21.32 -31.22 50.77
N GLY A 501 -22.02 -31.39 51.90
CA GLY A 501 -21.88 -32.53 52.81
C GLY A 501 -22.71 -33.78 52.45
N LEU A 502 -23.47 -33.79 51.34
CA LEU A 502 -24.19 -34.99 50.91
C LEU A 502 -23.24 -36.06 50.35
N ASP A 503 -23.56 -37.32 50.66
CA ASP A 503 -23.01 -38.50 49.99
C ASP A 503 -23.44 -38.59 48.51
N ALA A 504 -22.94 -39.60 47.80
CA ALA A 504 -23.21 -39.77 46.37
C ALA A 504 -24.70 -40.01 46.08
N ASP A 505 -25.35 -40.89 46.84
CA ASP A 505 -26.75 -41.29 46.62
C ASP A 505 -27.73 -40.18 46.97
N GLY A 506 -27.52 -39.49 48.11
CA GLY A 506 -28.30 -38.32 48.50
C GLY A 506 -28.14 -37.15 47.53
N ARG A 507 -26.93 -36.95 46.98
CA ARG A 507 -26.67 -35.95 45.92
C ARG A 507 -27.33 -36.32 44.60
N ALA A 508 -27.30 -37.58 44.18
CA ALA A 508 -28.00 -38.05 42.99
C ALA A 508 -29.53 -37.89 43.14
N GLY A 509 -30.09 -38.26 44.30
CA GLY A 509 -31.51 -38.07 44.63
C GLY A 509 -31.92 -36.60 44.73
N LEU A 510 -31.01 -35.68 45.08
CA LEU A 510 -31.24 -34.24 45.00
C LEU A 510 -31.17 -33.73 43.56
N ALA A 511 -30.15 -34.12 42.79
CA ALA A 511 -29.99 -33.75 41.39
C ALA A 511 -31.18 -34.19 40.53
N HIS A 512 -31.71 -35.40 40.74
CA HIS A 512 -32.91 -35.89 40.04
C HIS A 512 -34.14 -35.01 40.31
N ARG A 513 -34.35 -34.58 41.56
CA ARG A 513 -35.44 -33.65 41.93
C ARG A 513 -35.22 -32.25 41.34
N LEU A 514 -33.99 -31.74 41.36
CA LEU A 514 -33.63 -30.44 40.77
C LEU A 514 -33.79 -30.42 39.24
N ALA A 515 -33.51 -31.53 38.55
CA ALA A 515 -33.73 -31.64 37.11
C ALA A 515 -35.22 -31.47 36.73
N GLY A 516 -36.14 -31.82 37.63
CA GLY A 516 -37.58 -31.54 37.48
C GLY A 516 -38.00 -30.09 37.76
N ALA A 517 -37.13 -29.25 38.34
CA ALA A 517 -37.51 -27.91 38.77
C ALA A 517 -37.77 -26.96 37.57
N PRO A 518 -38.80 -26.08 37.64
CA PRO A 518 -39.12 -25.14 36.57
C PRO A 518 -37.93 -24.25 36.15
N ALA A 519 -37.10 -23.86 37.11
CA ALA A 519 -35.91 -23.04 36.87
C ALA A 519 -34.84 -23.75 36.02
N LEU A 520 -34.70 -25.08 36.14
CA LEU A 520 -33.80 -25.85 35.28
C LEU A 520 -34.46 -26.14 33.93
N GLN A 521 -35.75 -26.48 33.88
CA GLN A 521 -36.43 -26.69 32.59
C GLN A 521 -36.45 -25.43 31.72
N ALA A 522 -36.49 -24.23 32.33
CA ALA A 522 -36.32 -22.96 31.62
C ALA A 522 -34.97 -22.82 30.87
N LEU A 523 -33.93 -23.54 31.29
CA LEU A 523 -32.63 -23.56 30.60
C LEU A 523 -32.73 -24.16 29.17
N ALA A 524 -33.77 -24.94 28.87
CA ALA A 524 -34.04 -25.42 27.52
C ALA A 524 -34.25 -24.29 26.50
N ALA A 525 -34.71 -23.12 26.96
CA ALA A 525 -34.91 -21.91 26.16
C ALA A 525 -33.92 -20.78 26.53
N LEU A 526 -32.94 -21.03 27.42
CA LEU A 526 -31.94 -20.05 27.78
C LEU A 526 -30.85 -19.96 26.71
N ARG A 527 -30.95 -18.91 25.88
CA ARG A 527 -29.83 -18.43 25.09
C ARG A 527 -28.77 -17.81 26.00
N PHE A 528 -27.66 -18.51 26.16
CA PHE A 528 -26.48 -18.06 26.89
C PHE A 528 -25.49 -17.41 25.91
N ASP A 529 -25.40 -16.07 25.96
CA ASP A 529 -24.49 -15.25 25.15
C ASP A 529 -23.92 -14.08 25.96
N ASP A 530 -23.10 -13.23 25.33
CA ASP A 530 -22.50 -12.03 25.92
C ASP A 530 -23.50 -11.11 26.67
N ARG A 531 -24.79 -11.14 26.30
CA ARG A 531 -25.84 -10.30 26.90
C ARG A 531 -26.41 -10.95 28.14
N THR A 532 -26.65 -12.27 28.10
CA THR A 532 -27.03 -13.04 29.29
C THR A 532 -25.93 -12.93 30.36
N MET A 533 -24.67 -13.08 29.97
CA MET A 533 -23.53 -12.90 30.90
C MET A 533 -23.41 -11.46 31.43
N ALA A 534 -23.57 -10.44 30.59
CA ALA A 534 -23.54 -9.04 31.03
C ALA A 534 -24.69 -8.67 31.98
N ARG A 535 -25.88 -9.24 31.77
CA ARG A 535 -27.03 -9.08 32.66
C ARG A 535 -26.72 -9.68 34.04
N TRP A 536 -26.29 -10.94 34.09
CA TRP A 536 -25.95 -11.61 35.34
C TRP A 536 -24.83 -10.89 36.11
N LEU A 537 -23.83 -10.39 35.41
CA LEU A 537 -22.75 -9.57 35.96
C LEU A 537 -23.24 -8.21 36.50
N GLY A 538 -24.16 -7.55 35.80
CA GLY A 538 -24.78 -6.29 36.24
C GLY A 538 -25.64 -6.46 37.49
N GLU A 539 -26.39 -7.56 37.57
CA GLU A 539 -27.20 -7.91 38.74
C GLU A 539 -26.34 -8.30 39.94
N ALA A 540 -25.28 -9.09 39.75
CA ALA A 540 -24.31 -9.39 40.82
C ALA A 540 -23.66 -8.12 41.38
N ARG A 541 -23.29 -7.17 40.51
CA ARG A 541 -22.79 -5.84 40.91
C ARG A 541 -23.82 -5.02 41.67
N ALA A 542 -25.10 -5.08 41.32
CA ALA A 542 -26.16 -4.39 42.03
C ALA A 542 -26.38 -4.94 43.45
N VAL A 543 -26.31 -6.27 43.63
CA VAL A 543 -26.40 -6.89 44.96
C VAL A 543 -25.15 -6.58 45.81
N ALA A 544 -23.95 -6.69 45.24
CA ALA A 544 -22.71 -6.34 45.94
C ALA A 544 -22.67 -4.86 46.35
N GLY A 545 -23.10 -3.95 45.46
CA GLY A 545 -23.18 -2.51 45.75
C GLY A 545 -24.24 -2.11 46.78
N ALA A 546 -25.19 -3.00 47.09
CA ALA A 546 -26.15 -2.83 48.17
C ALA A 546 -25.69 -3.41 49.52
N ALA A 547 -24.60 -4.21 49.51
CA ALA A 547 -24.09 -4.92 50.69
C ALA A 547 -22.82 -4.28 51.31
N THR A 548 -22.27 -3.23 50.70
CA THR A 548 -20.97 -2.63 51.11
C THR A 548 -21.06 -1.10 51.08
N PRO A 549 -20.49 -0.37 52.06
CA PRO A 549 -20.34 1.08 51.98
C PRO A 549 -19.47 1.50 50.77
N PRO A 550 -19.56 2.77 50.31
CA PRO A 550 -19.09 3.17 48.98
C PRO A 550 -17.55 3.31 48.86
N ALA A 551 -16.85 2.18 48.88
CA ALA A 551 -15.62 2.04 48.11
C ALA A 551 -15.95 2.31 46.64
N ARG A 552 -15.20 3.20 45.98
CA ARG A 552 -15.49 3.66 44.60
C ARG A 552 -15.38 2.55 43.55
N ASP A 553 -14.68 1.48 43.88
CA ASP A 553 -14.38 0.34 43.02
C ASP A 553 -14.87 -0.94 43.72
N GLY A 554 -15.83 -1.64 43.09
CA GLY A 554 -16.45 -2.85 43.65
C GLY A 554 -15.52 -4.08 43.70
N PRO A 555 -16.05 -5.26 44.07
CA PRO A 555 -15.27 -6.50 44.22
C PRO A 555 -14.35 -6.79 43.02
N GLU A 556 -13.13 -7.25 43.30
CA GLU A 556 -12.09 -7.38 42.28
C GLU A 556 -12.48 -8.35 41.16
N ASP A 557 -13.09 -9.47 41.49
CA ASP A 557 -13.57 -10.47 40.52
C ASP A 557 -14.67 -9.89 39.61
N LEU A 558 -15.55 -9.05 40.17
CA LEU A 558 -16.57 -8.31 39.40
C LEU A 558 -15.97 -7.16 38.58
N ARG A 559 -14.77 -6.66 38.88
CA ARG A 559 -13.99 -5.76 38.01
C ARG A 559 -13.29 -6.55 36.91
N ALA A 560 -12.59 -7.63 37.25
CA ALA A 560 -11.89 -8.51 36.32
C ALA A 560 -12.82 -9.16 35.30
N ALA A 561 -13.93 -9.77 35.73
CA ALA A 561 -14.93 -10.37 34.84
C ALA A 561 -15.58 -9.34 33.91
N ALA A 562 -15.76 -8.09 34.36
CA ALA A 562 -16.24 -7.01 33.50
C ALA A 562 -15.20 -6.54 32.49
N ALA A 563 -13.92 -6.46 32.88
CA ALA A 563 -12.83 -6.16 31.96
C ALA A 563 -12.66 -7.26 30.91
N ALA A 564 -12.76 -8.53 31.31
CA ALA A 564 -12.76 -9.69 30.41
C ALA A 564 -13.97 -9.67 29.46
N LEU A 565 -15.19 -9.39 29.95
CA LEU A 565 -16.38 -9.28 29.11
C LEU A 565 -16.33 -8.05 28.18
N ALA A 566 -15.70 -6.95 28.60
CA ALA A 566 -15.43 -5.81 27.73
C ALA A 566 -14.43 -6.17 26.62
N ARG A 567 -13.31 -6.84 26.95
CA ARG A 567 -12.37 -7.38 25.96
C ARG A 567 -13.06 -8.33 24.99
N ALA A 568 -13.89 -9.25 25.46
CA ALA A 568 -14.66 -10.16 24.61
C ALA A 568 -15.61 -9.43 23.62
N ARG A 569 -16.10 -8.23 23.99
CA ARG A 569 -16.91 -7.36 23.12
C ARG A 569 -16.06 -6.55 22.14
N GLU A 570 -14.91 -6.03 22.55
CA GLU A 570 -13.94 -5.39 21.65
C GLU A 570 -13.38 -6.39 20.62
N GLU A 571 -13.18 -7.66 21.02
CA GLU A 571 -12.82 -8.79 20.15
C GLU A 571 -13.97 -9.27 19.25
N ALA A 572 -15.24 -9.02 19.62
CA ALA A 572 -16.39 -9.30 18.76
C ALA A 572 -16.68 -8.19 17.73
N VAL A 573 -16.94 -6.97 18.20
CA VAL A 573 -17.48 -5.85 17.41
C VAL A 573 -16.38 -4.92 16.89
N GLY A 574 -15.35 -4.70 17.70
CA GLY A 574 -14.29 -3.71 17.51
C GLY A 574 -14.23 -2.75 18.68
N ARG A 575 -13.07 -2.10 18.86
CA ARG A 575 -12.93 -0.99 19.79
C ARG A 575 -13.65 0.23 19.21
N ASP A 576 -14.29 1.04 20.06
CA ASP A 576 -14.77 2.35 19.61
C ASP A 576 -13.60 3.33 19.55
N THR A 577 -13.13 3.60 18.33
CA THR A 577 -11.99 4.48 18.03
C THR A 577 -12.42 5.85 17.52
N ARG A 578 -13.71 6.22 17.71
CA ARG A 578 -14.22 7.55 17.33
C ARG A 578 -13.64 8.62 18.25
N VAL A 579 -12.98 9.61 17.64
CA VAL A 579 -12.36 10.75 18.35
C VAL A 579 -13.34 11.93 18.33
N PRO A 580 -14.04 12.26 19.44
CA PRO A 580 -15.12 13.27 19.41
C PRO A 580 -14.58 14.70 19.26
N VAL A 581 -13.58 15.05 20.08
CA VAL A 581 -12.81 16.29 20.02
C VAL A 581 -11.49 15.95 19.32
N VAL A 582 -11.19 16.64 18.22
CA VAL A 582 -10.00 16.39 17.39
C VAL A 582 -9.06 17.59 17.51
N ASP A 583 -7.87 17.37 18.04
CA ASP A 583 -6.80 18.34 18.28
C ASP A 583 -5.43 17.66 18.00
N ARG A 584 -4.29 18.27 18.42
CA ARG A 584 -2.97 17.70 18.13
C ARG A 584 -2.72 16.38 18.86
N GLU A 585 -3.08 16.29 20.13
CA GLU A 585 -2.71 15.15 20.98
C GLU A 585 -3.68 13.98 20.84
N THR A 586 -4.96 14.25 20.60
CA THR A 586 -5.93 13.22 20.18
C THR A 586 -5.61 12.67 18.78
N VAL A 587 -5.12 13.50 17.84
CA VAL A 587 -4.56 13.01 16.57
C VAL A 587 -3.31 12.17 16.83
N ARG A 588 -2.33 12.65 17.62
CA ARG A 588 -1.12 11.89 17.97
C ARG A 588 -1.44 10.52 18.54
N ALA A 589 -2.31 10.46 19.55
CA ALA A 589 -2.75 9.22 20.20
C ALA A 589 -3.43 8.26 19.22
N ALA A 590 -4.36 8.76 18.39
CA ALA A 590 -5.04 7.94 17.39
C ALA A 590 -4.06 7.37 16.35
N LEU A 591 -3.14 8.19 15.81
CA LEU A 591 -2.13 7.73 14.86
C LEU A 591 -1.18 6.70 15.48
N LYS A 592 -0.72 6.90 16.72
CA LYS A 592 0.15 5.95 17.43
C LYS A 592 -0.56 4.64 17.77
N GLU A 593 -1.85 4.65 18.11
CA GLU A 593 -2.64 3.42 18.27
C GLU A 593 -2.79 2.67 16.93
N ILE A 594 -3.08 3.37 15.84
CA ILE A 594 -3.11 2.76 14.49
C ILE A 594 -1.76 2.11 14.19
N ILE A 595 -0.64 2.81 14.39
CA ILE A 595 0.70 2.29 14.10
C ILE A 595 1.02 1.05 14.95
N ALA A 596 0.68 1.06 16.24
CA ALA A 596 0.91 -0.07 17.13
C ALA A 596 0.14 -1.34 16.72
N ARG A 597 -0.99 -1.21 16.00
CA ARG A 597 -1.95 -2.29 15.74
C ARG A 597 -2.16 -2.64 14.25
N VAL A 598 -1.85 -1.74 13.31
CA VAL A 598 -2.05 -1.94 11.87
C VAL A 598 -1.24 -3.13 11.36
N GLU A 599 -1.91 -4.04 10.65
CA GLU A 599 -1.32 -5.30 10.20
C GLU A 599 -1.03 -5.32 8.68
N GLY A 600 -0.33 -6.37 8.24
CA GLY A 600 0.23 -6.41 6.89
C GLY A 600 -0.81 -6.38 5.77
N SER A 601 -0.69 -5.38 4.89
CA SER A 601 -1.62 -4.95 3.83
C SER A 601 -2.91 -4.27 4.31
N SER A 602 -3.03 -3.91 5.60
CA SER A 602 -4.12 -3.05 6.08
C SER A 602 -3.85 -1.57 5.80
N ARG A 603 -4.93 -0.78 5.68
CA ARG A 603 -4.94 0.64 5.30
C ARG A 603 -6.08 1.39 5.99
N LEU A 604 -5.78 2.56 6.55
CA LEU A 604 -6.74 3.62 6.90
C LEU A 604 -6.53 4.81 5.94
N ARG A 605 -7.60 5.27 5.28
CA ARG A 605 -7.62 6.53 4.54
C ARG A 605 -8.63 7.48 5.16
N LEU A 606 -8.16 8.63 5.60
CA LEU A 606 -8.97 9.76 6.07
C LEU A 606 -9.01 10.82 4.96
N SER A 607 -10.19 11.37 4.70
CA SER A 607 -10.35 12.48 3.77
C SER A 607 -11.43 13.43 4.26
N SER A 608 -11.25 14.72 4.00
CA SER A 608 -12.32 15.69 4.23
C SER A 608 -12.13 16.94 3.38
N GLY A 609 -13.25 17.53 2.97
CA GLY A 609 -13.26 18.67 2.09
C GLY A 609 -14.63 19.02 1.56
N GLY A 610 -14.70 19.33 0.26
CA GLY A 610 -15.90 19.91 -0.31
C GLY A 610 -16.16 19.58 -1.77
N LEU A 611 -17.41 19.79 -2.14
CA LEU A 611 -18.05 19.53 -3.41
C LEU A 611 -18.78 20.80 -3.85
N VAL A 612 -18.65 21.16 -5.12
CA VAL A 612 -19.45 22.22 -5.78
C VAL A 612 -19.94 21.68 -7.12
N GLY A 613 -21.24 21.77 -7.39
CA GLY A 613 -21.86 21.26 -8.62
C GLY A 613 -23.05 22.08 -9.09
N VAL A 614 -23.62 21.68 -10.23
CA VAL A 614 -24.83 22.24 -10.84
C VAL A 614 -25.69 21.08 -11.35
N GLY A 615 -27.01 21.14 -11.14
CA GLY A 615 -27.96 20.10 -11.53
C GLY A 615 -29.26 20.65 -12.13
N LEU A 616 -29.76 19.99 -13.17
CA LEU A 616 -31.00 20.36 -13.88
C LEU A 616 -32.26 19.71 -13.28
N ARG A 617 -32.10 18.70 -12.41
CA ARG A 617 -33.17 17.87 -11.82
C ARG A 617 -34.30 18.68 -11.18
N GLN A 618 -33.99 19.77 -10.48
CA GLN A 618 -35.00 20.66 -9.86
C GLN A 618 -35.70 21.60 -10.86
N ILE A 619 -35.05 21.93 -11.97
CA ILE A 619 -35.61 22.81 -13.02
C ILE A 619 -36.64 22.02 -13.82
N THR A 620 -36.28 20.81 -14.28
CA THR A 620 -37.14 19.98 -15.14
C THR A 620 -38.39 19.48 -14.40
N SER A 621 -38.29 19.20 -13.10
CA SER A 621 -39.45 18.87 -12.25
C SER A 621 -40.40 20.05 -12.01
N SER A 622 -39.92 21.28 -12.13
CA SER A 622 -40.73 22.49 -11.93
C SER A 622 -41.48 22.88 -13.20
N VAL A 623 -40.84 22.76 -14.37
CA VAL A 623 -41.47 23.03 -15.67
C VAL A 623 -42.53 21.98 -16.00
N SER A 624 -42.28 20.69 -15.78
CA SER A 624 -43.26 19.63 -16.09
C SER A 624 -44.50 19.64 -15.20
N ALA A 625 -44.42 20.24 -14.00
CA ALA A 625 -45.55 20.43 -13.11
C ALA A 625 -46.59 21.45 -13.62
N ILE A 626 -46.20 22.35 -14.53
CA ILE A 626 -47.10 23.33 -15.16
C ILE A 626 -47.83 22.71 -16.37
N ALA A 627 -47.25 21.66 -16.98
CA ALA A 627 -47.71 21.10 -18.24
C ALA A 627 -48.60 19.84 -18.13
N SER A 628 -48.81 19.28 -16.93
CA SER A 628 -49.45 17.95 -16.77
C SER A 628 -50.54 17.90 -15.68
N ALA A 629 -51.79 17.84 -16.14
CA ALA A 629 -52.94 17.34 -15.37
C ALA A 629 -53.02 15.79 -15.33
N PHE A 630 -52.07 15.10 -15.98
CA PHE A 630 -52.00 13.65 -16.07
C PHE A 630 -51.12 13.03 -14.98
N PHE A 631 -51.39 11.76 -14.67
CA PHE A 631 -50.68 10.96 -13.67
C PHE A 631 -49.18 10.71 -13.97
N LEU A 632 -48.71 10.98 -15.18
CA LEU A 632 -47.34 10.73 -15.64
C LEU A 632 -46.55 12.05 -15.79
N ARG A 633 -45.38 12.14 -15.15
CA ARG A 633 -44.46 13.29 -15.24
C ARG A 633 -43.04 12.84 -15.60
N GLY A 634 -42.58 13.20 -16.80
CA GLY A 634 -41.20 12.99 -17.24
C GLY A 634 -40.21 13.96 -16.60
N ARG A 635 -38.94 13.53 -16.50
CA ARG A 635 -37.81 14.28 -15.92
C ARG A 635 -36.53 14.03 -16.72
N ILE A 636 -35.65 15.02 -16.73
CA ILE A 636 -34.27 14.90 -17.23
C ILE A 636 -33.32 15.38 -16.12
N ASP A 637 -32.33 14.56 -15.79
CA ASP A 637 -31.33 14.80 -14.75
C ASP A 637 -29.94 14.92 -15.39
N GLY A 638 -29.55 16.15 -15.72
CA GLY A 638 -28.17 16.50 -16.07
C GLY A 638 -27.47 17.14 -14.88
N ARG A 639 -26.33 16.60 -14.43
CA ARG A 639 -25.53 17.17 -13.34
C ARG A 639 -24.03 17.16 -13.67
N VAL A 640 -23.35 18.23 -13.28
CA VAL A 640 -21.88 18.37 -13.32
C VAL A 640 -21.38 18.81 -11.95
N GLN A 641 -20.38 18.13 -11.41
CA GLN A 641 -19.90 18.32 -10.04
C GLN A 641 -18.38 18.29 -9.99
N ARG A 642 -17.78 19.11 -9.12
CA ARG A 642 -16.34 19.23 -8.88
C ARG A 642 -16.06 19.14 -7.38
N GLY A 643 -15.25 18.17 -6.98
CA GLY A 643 -14.80 17.99 -5.60
C GLY A 643 -13.35 18.39 -5.40
N ARG A 644 -12.99 18.72 -4.16
CA ARG A 644 -11.60 18.82 -3.72
C ARG A 644 -11.52 18.49 -2.23
N GLN A 645 -10.82 17.43 -1.87
CA GLN A 645 -10.59 16.95 -0.49
C GLN A 645 -9.12 17.07 -0.10
N ALA A 646 -8.85 17.24 1.20
CA ALA A 646 -7.57 16.86 1.79
C ALA A 646 -7.60 15.34 2.06
N VAL A 647 -6.44 14.68 1.98
CA VAL A 647 -6.31 13.22 2.18
C VAL A 647 -5.12 12.95 3.09
N PHE A 648 -5.30 12.06 4.04
CA PHE A 648 -4.28 11.45 4.87
C PHE A 648 -4.49 9.93 4.82
N GLU A 649 -3.44 9.16 4.56
CA GLU A 649 -3.52 7.69 4.51
C GLU A 649 -2.39 7.11 5.35
N ILE A 650 -2.67 6.07 6.12
CA ILE A 650 -1.67 5.16 6.71
C ILE A 650 -1.94 3.77 6.13
N ALA A 651 -0.90 3.11 5.64
CA ALA A 651 -0.97 1.70 5.27
C ALA A 651 0.31 0.97 5.70
N MET A 652 0.21 -0.36 5.85
CA MET A 652 1.39 -1.22 6.05
C MET A 652 1.51 -2.26 4.91
N PRO A 653 1.87 -1.87 3.68
CA PRO A 653 2.06 -2.81 2.56
C PRO A 653 3.05 -3.96 2.85
N PRO A 654 3.21 -4.93 1.92
CA PRO A 654 4.15 -6.02 2.09
C PRO A 654 5.62 -5.57 2.22
N TYR A 655 5.97 -4.42 1.64
CA TYR A 655 7.35 -3.94 1.41
C TYR A 655 7.77 -2.79 2.34
N ASP A 656 6.83 -2.03 2.90
CA ASP A 656 7.08 -0.86 3.74
C ASP A 656 5.97 -0.66 4.81
N MET A 657 6.05 0.46 5.52
CA MET A 657 4.91 1.14 6.12
C MET A 657 4.89 2.58 5.62
N GLU A 658 3.71 3.09 5.22
CA GLU A 658 3.60 4.38 4.50
C GLU A 658 2.56 5.35 5.09
N ILE A 659 2.89 6.65 5.05
CA ILE A 659 1.98 7.79 5.24
C ILE A 659 1.82 8.52 3.91
N VAL A 660 0.60 8.86 3.49
CA VAL A 660 0.34 9.61 2.25
C VAL A 660 -0.41 10.92 2.53
N LEU A 661 0.18 12.07 2.15
CA LEU A 661 -0.29 13.42 2.49
C LEU A 661 -0.78 14.18 1.24
N GLY A 662 -2.07 14.05 0.96
CA GLY A 662 -2.66 14.32 -0.34
C GLY A 662 -3.64 15.49 -0.46
N THR A 663 -3.99 15.81 -1.69
CA THR A 663 -5.17 16.62 -2.01
C THR A 663 -5.78 16.00 -3.26
N GLN A 664 -6.93 15.35 -3.10
CA GLN A 664 -7.72 14.78 -4.19
C GLN A 664 -8.59 15.90 -4.79
N ARG A 665 -8.63 15.98 -6.11
CA ARG A 665 -9.64 16.71 -6.89
C ARG A 665 -10.57 15.66 -7.48
N GLN A 666 -11.85 15.96 -7.62
CA GLN A 666 -12.84 15.09 -8.24
C GLN A 666 -13.61 15.86 -9.30
N ALA A 667 -14.05 15.17 -10.35
CA ALA A 667 -14.97 15.69 -11.35
C ALA A 667 -15.97 14.58 -11.71
N ALA A 668 -17.25 14.84 -11.52
CA ALA A 668 -18.33 13.94 -11.91
C ALA A 668 -19.25 14.63 -12.93
N ARG A 669 -19.79 13.83 -13.84
CA ARG A 669 -20.81 14.21 -14.82
C ARG A 669 -21.83 13.09 -14.89
N GLN A 670 -23.11 13.43 -14.96
CA GLN A 670 -24.17 12.45 -15.18
C GLN A 670 -25.29 13.02 -16.04
N VAL A 671 -25.89 12.14 -16.84
CA VAL A 671 -27.09 12.35 -17.64
C VAL A 671 -28.01 11.14 -17.43
N GLY A 672 -29.20 11.40 -16.93
CA GLY A 672 -30.27 10.42 -16.75
C GLY A 672 -31.63 10.99 -17.16
N VAL A 673 -32.59 10.08 -17.30
CA VAL A 673 -33.99 10.37 -17.56
C VAL A 673 -34.84 9.64 -16.52
N GLY A 674 -35.99 10.19 -16.17
CA GLY A 674 -36.88 9.56 -15.20
C GLY A 674 -38.34 9.87 -15.45
N ALA A 675 -39.21 9.10 -14.81
CA ALA A 675 -40.66 9.27 -14.84
C ALA A 675 -41.23 9.12 -13.43
N PHE A 676 -42.26 9.89 -13.12
CA PHE A 676 -43.10 9.68 -11.94
C PHE A 676 -44.52 9.36 -12.37
N VAL A 677 -45.10 8.33 -11.76
CA VAL A 677 -46.50 7.90 -11.98
C VAL A 677 -47.24 7.92 -10.65
N GLY A 678 -48.25 8.79 -10.50
CA GLY A 678 -49.14 8.72 -9.34
C GLY A 678 -50.04 9.93 -9.08
N PRO A 679 -51.09 9.77 -8.23
CA PRO A 679 -52.09 10.79 -7.93
C PRO A 679 -51.57 12.00 -7.13
N ASP A 680 -52.17 13.15 -7.42
CA ASP A 680 -51.90 14.46 -6.83
C ASP A 680 -53.15 14.92 -6.05
N ILE A 681 -53.30 14.44 -4.80
CA ILE A 681 -54.51 14.58 -3.97
C ILE A 681 -54.39 15.81 -3.06
N GLY A 682 -54.17 16.98 -3.67
CA GLY A 682 -54.10 18.29 -3.01
C GLY A 682 -53.01 18.40 -1.94
N LEU A 683 -53.38 18.17 -0.68
CA LEU A 683 -52.45 18.17 0.46
C LEU A 683 -51.51 16.95 0.45
N ALA A 684 -51.90 15.86 -0.21
CA ALA A 684 -51.12 14.63 -0.30
C ALA A 684 -50.74 14.26 -1.75
N ARG A 685 -49.62 13.54 -1.92
CA ARG A 685 -49.19 12.93 -3.19
C ARG A 685 -48.69 11.52 -2.92
N ALA A 686 -48.93 10.58 -3.82
CA ALA A 686 -48.34 9.25 -3.78
C ALA A 686 -48.03 8.77 -5.21
N GLY A 687 -47.02 7.93 -5.39
CA GLY A 687 -46.71 7.36 -6.69
C GLY A 687 -45.35 6.64 -6.74
N VAL A 688 -44.94 6.25 -7.94
CA VAL A 688 -43.68 5.56 -8.21
C VAL A 688 -42.80 6.41 -9.13
N ASN A 689 -41.56 6.65 -8.70
CA ASN A 689 -40.46 7.15 -9.51
C ASN A 689 -39.76 5.97 -10.19
N VAL A 690 -39.44 6.11 -11.48
CA VAL A 690 -38.51 5.24 -12.22
C VAL A 690 -37.45 6.14 -12.84
N ASP A 691 -36.20 6.02 -12.40
CA ASP A 691 -35.08 6.87 -12.79
C ASP A 691 -33.96 6.01 -13.42
N THR A 692 -33.49 6.41 -14.60
CA THR A 692 -32.45 5.69 -15.36
C THR A 692 -31.25 6.62 -15.61
N LEU A 693 -30.11 6.28 -15.01
CA LEU A 693 -28.81 6.88 -15.30
C LEU A 693 -28.27 6.28 -16.61
N LEU A 694 -28.55 6.95 -17.72
CA LEU A 694 -28.07 6.58 -19.05
C LEU A 694 -26.54 6.65 -19.16
N TYR A 695 -25.93 7.67 -18.55
CA TYR A 695 -24.48 7.83 -18.51
C TYR A 695 -24.02 8.62 -17.28
N GLY A 696 -23.20 8.00 -16.44
CA GLY A 696 -22.37 8.67 -15.46
C GLY A 696 -20.89 8.51 -15.81
N SER A 697 -20.08 9.54 -15.56
CA SER A 697 -18.62 9.42 -15.53
C SER A 697 -18.06 10.19 -14.36
N GLU A 698 -17.12 9.56 -13.66
CA GLU A 698 -16.38 10.16 -12.55
C GLU A 698 -14.88 10.03 -12.81
N ARG A 699 -14.13 11.01 -12.34
CA ARG A 699 -12.66 11.03 -12.30
C ARG A 699 -12.19 11.69 -11.01
N ALA A 700 -11.05 11.25 -10.49
CA ALA A 700 -10.33 11.98 -9.46
C ALA A 700 -8.82 12.03 -9.74
N ASP A 701 -8.19 13.13 -9.36
CA ASP A 701 -6.73 13.32 -9.43
C ASP A 701 -6.18 13.62 -8.03
N MET A 702 -5.18 12.88 -7.56
CA MET A 702 -4.55 13.07 -6.27
C MET A 702 -3.13 13.63 -6.43
N ARG A 703 -2.83 14.74 -5.72
CA ARG A 703 -1.47 15.32 -5.65
C ARG A 703 -1.01 15.52 -4.21
N GLY A 704 0.17 15.01 -3.89
CA GLY A 704 0.70 14.96 -2.52
C GLY A 704 2.11 14.40 -2.47
N ILE A 705 2.47 13.89 -1.30
CA ILE A 705 3.70 13.14 -1.04
C ILE A 705 3.37 11.83 -0.34
N SER A 706 4.30 10.87 -0.36
CA SER A 706 4.33 9.75 0.59
C SER A 706 5.64 9.76 1.40
N LEU A 707 5.55 9.23 2.62
CA LEU A 707 6.64 8.99 3.57
C LEU A 707 6.65 7.49 3.86
N ARG A 708 7.81 6.84 3.74
CA ARG A 708 7.94 5.37 3.80
C ARG A 708 9.15 4.94 4.61
N LEU A 709 8.97 3.90 5.43
CA LEU A 709 10.07 3.15 6.04
C LEU A 709 10.07 1.72 5.49
N PRO A 710 11.17 1.22 4.90
CA PRO A 710 11.28 -0.15 4.40
C PRO A 710 11.03 -1.20 5.50
N ARG A 711 10.34 -2.28 5.13
CA ARG A 711 9.90 -3.34 6.05
C ARG A 711 10.69 -4.65 5.89
N VAL A 712 11.19 -4.94 4.69
CA VAL A 712 11.82 -6.23 4.40
C VAL A 712 13.12 -6.36 5.21
N GLY A 713 13.34 -7.54 5.79
CA GLY A 713 14.48 -7.82 6.67
C GLY A 713 14.37 -7.28 8.10
N ARG A 714 13.34 -6.50 8.45
CA ARG A 714 13.23 -5.83 9.77
C ARG A 714 12.14 -6.42 10.69
N PRO A 715 12.38 -6.51 12.00
CA PRO A 715 11.35 -6.82 12.98
C PRO A 715 10.21 -5.80 12.98
N VAL A 716 8.97 -6.29 12.99
CA VAL A 716 7.76 -5.43 12.92
C VAL A 716 7.63 -4.50 14.13
N ALA A 717 8.15 -4.89 15.30
CA ALA A 717 8.15 -4.04 16.49
C ALA A 717 9.04 -2.80 16.33
N GLU A 718 10.25 -2.96 15.79
CA GLU A 718 11.19 -1.87 15.51
C GLU A 718 10.63 -0.90 14.46
N LEU A 719 10.09 -1.43 13.35
CA LEU A 719 9.45 -0.63 12.31
C LEU A 719 8.28 0.21 12.87
N ARG A 720 7.48 -0.36 13.78
CA ARG A 720 6.40 0.38 14.45
C ARG A 720 6.92 1.44 15.42
N ALA A 721 8.02 1.17 16.14
CA ALA A 721 8.64 2.14 17.04
C ALA A 721 9.23 3.34 16.26
N GLU A 722 10.02 3.08 15.21
CA GLU A 722 10.61 4.12 14.36
C GLU A 722 9.53 4.94 13.64
N PHE A 723 8.50 4.28 13.08
CA PHE A 723 7.41 4.99 12.41
C PHE A 723 6.50 5.77 13.39
N SER A 724 6.42 5.35 14.66
CA SER A 724 5.80 6.16 15.72
C SER A 724 6.63 7.41 16.01
N ALA A 725 7.96 7.30 16.12
CA ALA A 725 8.84 8.44 16.31
C ALA A 725 8.79 9.40 15.11
N LEU A 726 8.73 8.87 13.88
CA LEU A 726 8.51 9.65 12.66
C LEU A 726 7.19 10.44 12.70
N VAL A 727 6.12 9.87 13.27
CA VAL A 727 4.86 10.60 13.47
C VAL A 727 4.98 11.67 14.54
N ASP A 728 5.67 11.42 15.66
CA ASP A 728 5.92 12.46 16.67
C ASP A 728 6.75 13.61 16.07
N ALA A 729 7.90 13.32 15.44
CA ALA A 729 8.74 14.32 14.77
C ALA A 729 8.01 15.09 13.65
N LEU A 730 7.13 14.43 12.88
CA LEU A 730 6.26 15.08 11.89
C LEU A 730 5.25 16.03 12.56
N LEU A 731 4.60 15.60 13.65
CA LEU A 731 3.60 16.38 14.36
C LEU A 731 4.24 17.57 15.09
N ASP A 732 5.38 17.39 15.73
CA ASP A 732 6.09 18.44 16.47
C ASP A 732 6.85 19.40 15.55
N GLY A 733 7.33 18.92 14.40
CA GLY A 733 7.86 19.75 13.33
C GLY A 733 6.84 20.70 12.69
N CYS A 734 5.54 20.44 12.82
CA CYS A 734 4.45 21.14 12.13
C CYS A 734 3.77 22.28 12.93
N HIS A 735 4.51 23.12 13.65
CA HIS A 735 3.94 24.20 14.47
C HIS A 735 3.55 25.46 13.65
N GLY A 736 2.25 25.73 13.43
CA GLY A 736 1.68 27.04 13.02
C GLY A 736 2.04 27.58 11.62
N GLY A 737 3.07 27.03 10.99
CA GLY A 737 3.83 27.74 9.94
C GLY A 737 4.80 28.78 10.50
N ALA A 738 5.11 28.74 11.80
CA ALA A 738 6.34 29.33 12.33
C ALA A 738 7.52 28.44 11.93
N ARG A 739 8.67 29.04 11.64
CA ARG A 739 9.92 28.27 11.53
C ARG A 739 10.33 27.79 12.93
N SER A 740 10.99 26.63 13.02
CA SER A 740 11.72 26.22 14.22
C SER A 740 12.78 27.27 14.57
N GLY A 741 13.20 27.35 15.84
CA GLY A 741 14.19 28.36 16.29
C GLY A 741 15.53 28.30 15.52
N ASP A 742 15.90 27.11 15.04
CA ASP A 742 17.06 26.83 14.17
C ASP A 742 16.85 27.20 12.68
N GLY A 743 15.63 27.56 12.27
CA GLY A 743 15.31 27.93 10.88
C GLY A 743 15.24 26.77 9.88
N SER A 744 15.92 25.64 10.14
CA SER A 744 16.01 24.49 9.23
C SER A 744 14.66 23.92 8.77
N PRO A 745 14.52 23.55 7.47
CA PRO A 745 13.35 22.86 6.94
C PRO A 745 12.96 21.62 7.74
N LEU A 746 11.67 21.27 7.73
CA LEU A 746 11.18 20.05 8.37
C LEU A 746 11.69 18.81 7.63
N LEU A 747 11.71 18.83 6.30
CA LEU A 747 12.25 17.74 5.50
C LEU A 747 13.73 17.47 5.79
N GLN A 748 14.53 18.53 6.01
CA GLN A 748 15.94 18.41 6.40
C GLN A 748 16.09 17.67 7.74
N ARG A 749 15.28 18.05 8.74
CA ARG A 749 15.31 17.42 10.07
C ARG A 749 14.87 15.96 10.02
N LEU A 750 13.78 15.63 9.32
CA LEU A 750 13.33 14.25 9.15
C LEU A 750 14.36 13.37 8.42
N LEU A 751 15.05 13.89 7.40
CA LEU A 751 16.12 13.16 6.69
C LEU A 751 17.44 13.06 7.48
N GLN A 752 17.64 13.91 8.51
CA GLN A 752 18.78 13.81 9.44
C GLN A 752 18.52 12.78 10.55
N GLU A 753 17.28 12.74 11.05
CA GLU A 753 16.84 11.89 12.18
C GLU A 753 16.49 10.46 11.74
N PHE A 754 15.81 10.31 10.60
CA PHE A 754 15.39 9.03 10.03
C PHE A 754 16.17 8.75 8.74
N PRO A 755 17.42 8.26 8.81
CA PRO A 755 18.26 8.07 7.63
C PRO A 755 17.68 7.06 6.64
N GLU A 756 16.80 6.13 7.05
CA GLU A 756 16.09 5.18 6.15
C GLU A 756 14.74 5.69 5.64
N LEU A 757 14.38 6.95 5.93
CA LEU A 757 13.18 7.56 5.39
C LEU A 757 13.24 7.69 3.86
N THR A 758 12.25 7.10 3.21
CA THR A 758 11.94 7.32 1.81
C THR A 758 10.86 8.39 1.69
N VAL A 759 11.06 9.38 0.80
CA VAL A 759 10.16 10.51 0.62
C VAL A 759 9.90 10.78 -0.86
N ASN A 760 8.65 10.63 -1.28
CA ASN A 760 8.28 10.65 -2.69
C ASN A 760 7.30 11.78 -3.00
N ARG A 761 7.46 12.46 -4.14
CA ARG A 761 6.37 13.26 -4.72
C ARG A 761 5.44 12.36 -5.52
N ILE A 762 4.13 12.42 -5.26
CA ILE A 762 3.13 11.71 -6.07
C ILE A 762 3.08 12.35 -7.47
N GLY A 763 3.56 11.64 -8.48
CA GLY A 763 3.69 12.15 -9.86
C GLY A 763 2.37 12.08 -10.64
N ARG A 764 1.80 10.88 -10.73
CA ARG A 764 0.46 10.65 -11.30
C ARG A 764 -0.33 9.79 -10.33
N ALA A 765 -1.45 10.26 -9.82
CA ALA A 765 -2.38 9.40 -9.11
C ALA A 765 -3.81 9.84 -9.38
N GLY A 766 -4.70 8.87 -9.61
CA GLY A 766 -6.09 9.16 -9.90
C GLY A 766 -6.93 7.92 -10.16
N ASP A 767 -8.23 8.14 -10.25
CA ASP A 767 -9.21 7.13 -10.63
C ASP A 767 -10.17 7.66 -11.70
N GLY A 768 -10.83 6.73 -12.38
CA GLY A 768 -11.85 6.99 -13.38
C GLY A 768 -12.83 5.83 -13.46
N ARG A 769 -14.12 6.13 -13.69
CA ARG A 769 -15.13 5.10 -13.97
C ARG A 769 -16.27 5.64 -14.84
N ARG A 770 -16.95 4.73 -15.53
CA ARG A 770 -18.27 4.96 -16.13
C ARG A 770 -19.33 4.23 -15.31
N ARG A 771 -20.52 4.82 -15.16
CA ARG A 771 -21.66 4.31 -14.40
C ARG A 771 -22.89 4.27 -15.31
N HIS A 772 -23.68 3.21 -15.20
CA HIS A 772 -25.03 3.10 -15.77
C HIS A 772 -25.92 2.52 -14.67
N ALA A 773 -27.12 3.06 -14.44
CA ALA A 773 -27.97 2.61 -13.34
C ALA A 773 -29.46 2.71 -13.67
N LEU A 774 -30.26 1.89 -12.98
CA LEU A 774 -31.71 1.90 -12.99
C LEU A 774 -32.20 1.91 -11.54
N GLY A 775 -33.16 2.78 -11.22
CA GLY A 775 -33.77 2.90 -9.91
C GLY A 775 -35.29 2.98 -10.00
N VAL A 776 -35.97 2.35 -9.04
CA VAL A 776 -37.43 2.41 -8.86
C VAL A 776 -37.74 2.69 -7.40
N ASP A 777 -38.43 3.79 -7.09
CA ASP A 777 -38.87 4.10 -5.73
C ASP A 777 -40.33 4.53 -5.63
N ALA A 778 -41.06 3.97 -4.66
CA ALA A 778 -42.38 4.43 -4.28
C ALA A 778 -42.24 5.60 -3.30
N ALA A 779 -42.86 6.73 -3.60
CA ALA A 779 -42.78 7.95 -2.82
C ALA A 779 -44.18 8.50 -2.47
N ALA A 780 -44.35 8.92 -1.22
CA ALA A 780 -45.55 9.57 -0.71
C ALA A 780 -45.20 10.90 -0.02
N SER A 781 -46.16 11.82 0.08
CA SER A 781 -46.06 13.04 0.88
C SER A 781 -47.42 13.53 1.36
N ALA A 782 -47.40 14.29 2.46
CA ALA A 782 -48.55 15.02 2.99
C ALA A 782 -48.07 16.36 3.57
N GLY A 783 -48.86 17.43 3.42
CA GLY A 783 -48.50 18.74 3.94
C GLY A 783 -49.53 19.83 3.73
N ARG A 784 -49.34 20.95 4.40
CA ARG A 784 -50.26 22.10 4.46
C ARG A 784 -49.45 23.39 4.58
N TRP A 785 -49.92 24.46 3.93
CA TRP A 785 -49.27 25.79 3.94
C TRP A 785 -47.79 25.76 3.55
N GLY A 786 -47.50 25.21 2.37
CA GLY A 786 -46.15 25.16 1.78
C GLY A 786 -45.25 24.04 2.33
N ALA A 787 -45.34 23.73 3.62
CA ALA A 787 -44.59 22.64 4.24
C ALA A 787 -45.20 21.26 3.91
N ARG A 788 -44.35 20.31 3.49
CA ARG A 788 -44.66 18.90 3.24
C ARG A 788 -43.67 17.98 3.94
N LEU A 789 -44.18 16.92 4.56
CA LEU A 789 -43.45 15.71 4.90
C LEU A 789 -43.58 14.73 3.73
N SER A 790 -42.46 14.18 3.26
CA SER A 790 -42.43 13.11 2.25
C SER A 790 -41.63 11.91 2.75
N GLY A 791 -41.91 10.74 2.22
CA GLY A 791 -41.19 9.50 2.49
C GLY A 791 -41.18 8.61 1.25
N SER A 792 -40.05 7.97 0.99
CA SER A 792 -39.85 7.13 -0.19
C SER A 792 -39.07 5.86 0.12
N VAL A 793 -39.40 4.77 -0.57
CA VAL A 793 -38.73 3.47 -0.46
C VAL A 793 -38.54 2.90 -1.85
N GLY A 794 -37.32 2.47 -2.18
CA GLY A 794 -37.03 1.96 -3.52
C GLY A 794 -35.80 1.08 -3.61
N GLY A 795 -35.60 0.50 -4.80
CA GLY A 795 -34.45 -0.33 -5.15
C GLY A 795 -33.72 0.21 -6.38
N PHE A 796 -32.41 -0.04 -6.46
CA PHE A 796 -31.58 0.32 -7.61
C PHE A 796 -30.65 -0.83 -8.01
N ALA A 797 -30.24 -0.82 -9.27
CA ALA A 797 -29.14 -1.61 -9.82
C ALA A 797 -28.18 -0.68 -10.57
N GLU A 798 -26.87 -0.89 -10.40
CA GLU A 798 -25.83 -0.06 -11.00
C GLU A 798 -24.69 -0.93 -11.54
N ALA A 799 -24.35 -0.69 -12.80
CA ALA A 799 -23.18 -1.24 -13.47
C ALA A 799 -22.07 -0.20 -13.60
N GLN A 800 -20.91 -0.49 -13.01
CA GLN A 800 -19.69 0.31 -13.17
C GLN A 800 -18.75 -0.39 -14.15
N ARG A 801 -18.34 0.34 -15.18
CA ARG A 801 -17.50 -0.14 -16.29
C ARG A 801 -16.29 0.77 -16.47
N ASN A 802 -15.21 0.21 -17.00
CA ASN A 802 -13.92 0.87 -17.20
C ASN A 802 -13.46 1.57 -15.91
N ILE A 803 -13.50 0.85 -14.78
CA ILE A 803 -12.94 1.33 -13.53
C ILE A 803 -11.42 1.26 -13.69
N THR A 804 -10.77 2.41 -13.79
CA THR A 804 -9.31 2.51 -13.79
C THR A 804 -8.85 3.26 -12.57
N LYS A 805 -7.77 2.80 -11.93
CA LYS A 805 -7.04 3.55 -10.92
C LYS A 805 -5.56 3.47 -11.24
N HIS A 806 -4.85 4.57 -11.12
CA HIS A 806 -3.42 4.63 -11.33
C HIS A 806 -2.74 5.39 -10.19
N TYR A 807 -1.52 5.01 -9.88
CA TYR A 807 -0.66 5.67 -8.91
C TYR A 807 0.80 5.44 -9.34
N ALA A 808 1.58 6.51 -9.42
CA ALA A 808 3.00 6.49 -9.75
C ALA A 808 3.70 7.62 -9.00
N ASP A 809 4.71 7.29 -8.22
CA ASP A 809 5.63 8.25 -7.62
C ASP A 809 6.55 8.85 -8.70
N ALA A 810 6.94 10.12 -8.55
CA ALA A 810 7.87 10.79 -9.46
C ALA A 810 9.34 10.68 -9.03
N THR A 811 9.58 10.59 -7.72
CA THR A 811 10.89 10.64 -7.05
C THR A 811 10.92 9.64 -5.92
N GLY A 812 12.12 9.28 -5.45
CA GLY A 812 12.32 8.64 -4.15
C GLY A 812 13.06 7.30 -4.24
N HIS A 813 13.60 6.86 -3.10
CA HIS A 813 14.38 5.62 -3.03
C HIS A 813 13.54 4.35 -3.30
N MET A 814 12.31 4.31 -2.76
CA MET A 814 11.33 3.23 -2.97
C MET A 814 10.06 3.80 -3.62
N ARG A 815 9.95 3.63 -4.94
CA ARG A 815 8.86 4.15 -5.79
C ARG A 815 7.83 3.06 -6.06
N VAL A 816 6.54 3.42 -6.11
CA VAL A 816 5.45 2.48 -6.42
C VAL A 816 4.71 2.91 -7.69
N GLU A 817 4.69 2.02 -8.68
CA GLU A 817 3.90 2.10 -9.91
C GLU A 817 2.74 1.08 -9.81
N ARG A 818 1.52 1.57 -9.61
CA ARG A 818 0.29 0.78 -9.46
C ARG A 818 -0.74 1.13 -10.53
N SER A 819 -1.27 0.12 -11.19
CA SER A 819 -2.50 0.22 -12.00
C SER A 819 -3.55 -0.77 -11.48
N ILE A 820 -4.83 -0.39 -11.59
CA ILE A 820 -5.98 -1.24 -11.28
C ILE A 820 -7.00 -1.04 -12.39
N GLU A 821 -7.45 -2.12 -13.00
CA GLU A 821 -8.47 -2.11 -14.05
C GLU A 821 -9.58 -3.11 -13.74
N GLY A 822 -10.84 -2.75 -13.96
CA GLY A 822 -11.95 -3.63 -13.62
C GLY A 822 -13.35 -3.10 -13.89
N HIS A 823 -14.31 -3.87 -13.38
CA HIS A 823 -15.74 -3.61 -13.42
C HIS A 823 -16.43 -4.10 -12.13
N LEU A 824 -17.62 -3.58 -11.84
CA LEU A 824 -18.36 -3.84 -10.61
C LEU A 824 -19.87 -3.69 -10.89
N ASP A 825 -20.66 -4.72 -10.57
CA ASP A 825 -22.13 -4.65 -10.64
C ASP A 825 -22.74 -4.87 -9.26
N LYS A 826 -23.70 -4.02 -8.91
CA LYS A 826 -24.30 -3.99 -7.58
C LYS A 826 -25.76 -3.55 -7.60
N ALA A 827 -26.47 -3.90 -6.55
CA ALA A 827 -27.85 -3.47 -6.33
C ALA A 827 -28.00 -2.93 -4.90
N GLY A 828 -29.13 -2.31 -4.61
CA GLY A 828 -29.44 -1.86 -3.26
C GLY A 828 -30.90 -1.47 -3.08
N ALA A 829 -31.30 -1.30 -1.82
CA ALA A 829 -32.58 -0.75 -1.41
C ALA A 829 -32.34 0.50 -0.56
N ALA A 830 -33.23 1.47 -0.62
CA ALA A 830 -33.14 2.69 0.17
C ALA A 830 -34.49 3.16 0.70
N VAL A 831 -34.46 3.74 1.89
CA VAL A 831 -35.57 4.42 2.55
C VAL A 831 -35.16 5.88 2.74
N ARG A 832 -36.06 6.83 2.49
CA ARG A 832 -35.84 8.26 2.71
C ARG A 832 -37.09 8.90 3.30
N VAL A 833 -36.91 9.98 4.03
CA VAL A 833 -37.93 10.85 4.61
C VAL A 833 -37.43 12.29 4.45
N SER A 834 -38.27 13.25 4.09
CA SER A 834 -37.88 14.66 4.09
C SER A 834 -39.01 15.57 4.53
N ALA A 835 -38.69 16.65 5.27
CA ALA A 835 -39.68 17.63 5.74
C ALA A 835 -39.28 19.04 5.30
N GLY A 836 -40.10 19.72 4.49
CA GLY A 836 -39.69 20.98 3.87
C GLY A 836 -40.71 21.72 3.00
N PHE A 837 -40.29 22.86 2.46
CA PHE A 837 -41.12 23.78 1.69
C PHE A 837 -40.98 23.55 0.18
N GLY A 838 -41.94 22.85 -0.45
CA GLY A 838 -41.86 22.62 -1.90
C GLY A 838 -42.87 21.64 -2.50
N THR A 839 -42.66 21.33 -3.79
CA THR A 839 -43.53 20.46 -4.61
C THR A 839 -42.87 19.13 -4.99
N ALA A 840 -41.56 19.00 -4.84
CA ALA A 840 -40.84 17.75 -5.11
C ALA A 840 -41.11 16.69 -4.03
N LEU A 841 -41.31 15.44 -4.46
CA LEU A 841 -41.24 14.25 -3.60
C LEU A 841 -39.77 13.88 -3.36
N ALA A 842 -39.42 13.39 -2.17
CA ALA A 842 -38.14 12.69 -1.99
C ALA A 842 -38.07 11.47 -2.91
N SER A 843 -36.92 11.27 -3.54
CA SER A 843 -36.55 10.01 -4.20
C SER A 843 -35.55 9.27 -3.32
N ALA A 844 -35.72 7.95 -3.24
CA ALA A 844 -34.81 7.05 -2.53
C ALA A 844 -33.68 6.55 -3.44
N THR A 845 -33.90 6.47 -4.76
CA THR A 845 -32.98 5.85 -5.72
C THR A 845 -31.95 6.81 -6.33
N ALA A 846 -31.28 7.56 -5.46
CA ALA A 846 -30.05 8.25 -5.83
C ALA A 846 -28.96 7.20 -6.21
N ALA A 847 -28.69 7.04 -7.50
CA ALA A 847 -27.63 6.16 -8.00
C ALA A 847 -26.28 6.47 -7.32
N SER A 848 -25.53 5.42 -6.94
CA SER A 848 -24.59 5.53 -5.82
C SER A 848 -23.47 6.55 -6.06
N GLY A 849 -23.15 7.32 -5.02
CA GLY A 849 -22.24 8.47 -5.10
C GLY A 849 -22.91 9.78 -5.56
N GLY A 850 -24.12 9.72 -6.11
CA GLY A 850 -24.94 10.89 -6.41
C GLY A 850 -25.56 11.50 -5.16
N VAL A 851 -24.79 12.24 -4.37
CA VAL A 851 -25.30 12.92 -3.16
C VAL A 851 -26.37 13.95 -3.55
N ASP A 852 -27.58 13.84 -3.04
CA ASP A 852 -28.70 14.77 -3.29
C ASP A 852 -29.08 15.47 -1.98
N LEU A 853 -28.95 16.79 -1.93
CA LEU A 853 -29.00 17.60 -0.69
C LEU A 853 -30.04 18.73 -0.75
N SER A 854 -31.19 18.50 -1.42
CA SER A 854 -32.17 19.53 -1.74
C SER A 854 -32.50 20.47 -0.57
N LEU A 855 -32.16 21.75 -0.71
CA LEU A 855 -32.19 22.76 0.37
C LEU A 855 -33.61 23.00 0.91
N THR A 856 -34.63 22.69 0.12
CA THR A 856 -36.03 22.91 0.51
C THR A 856 -36.48 22.03 1.67
N ALA A 857 -35.79 20.93 2.00
CA ALA A 857 -36.22 20.00 3.05
C ALA A 857 -35.10 19.43 3.93
N LEU A 858 -35.45 19.16 5.18
CA LEU A 858 -34.68 18.37 6.14
C LEU A 858 -34.79 16.89 5.75
N HIS A 859 -33.74 16.32 5.15
CA HIS A 859 -33.73 14.92 4.69
C HIS A 859 -33.18 13.96 5.75
N ALA A 860 -33.78 12.79 5.89
CA ALA A 860 -33.29 11.65 6.67
C ALA A 860 -33.50 10.34 5.88
N GLY A 861 -32.82 9.25 6.21
CA GLY A 861 -32.93 8.02 5.41
C GLY A 861 -31.97 6.91 5.80
N ALA A 862 -32.10 5.78 5.10
CA ALA A 862 -31.28 4.58 5.25
C ALA A 862 -31.21 3.84 3.90
N ALA A 863 -30.09 3.96 3.18
CA ALA A 863 -29.76 3.12 2.03
C ALA A 863 -29.05 1.83 2.47
N ALA A 864 -29.05 0.82 1.61
CA ALA A 864 -28.45 -0.49 1.81
C ALA A 864 -28.02 -1.05 0.44
N GLU A 865 -26.72 -1.20 0.17
CA GLU A 865 -26.23 -1.83 -1.07
C GLU A 865 -25.64 -3.23 -0.83
N HIS A 866 -25.65 -4.04 -1.88
CA HIS A 866 -25.07 -5.38 -1.99
C HIS A 866 -24.33 -5.48 -3.33
N VAL A 867 -23.12 -6.03 -3.31
CA VAL A 867 -22.31 -6.26 -4.52
C VAL A 867 -22.43 -7.72 -4.89
N PHE A 868 -22.88 -8.01 -6.11
CA PHE A 868 -23.12 -9.38 -6.57
C PHE A 868 -22.11 -9.86 -7.61
N SER A 869 -21.46 -8.95 -8.36
CA SER A 869 -20.33 -9.31 -9.21
C SER A 869 -19.32 -8.18 -9.38
N GLY A 870 -18.12 -8.53 -9.80
CA GLY A 870 -17.07 -7.59 -10.14
C GLY A 870 -15.70 -8.23 -10.10
N LEU A 871 -14.84 -7.76 -10.99
CA LEU A 871 -13.46 -8.21 -11.12
C LEU A 871 -12.58 -6.98 -11.27
N SER A 872 -11.48 -6.92 -10.53
CA SER A 872 -10.42 -5.93 -10.75
C SER A 872 -9.04 -6.56 -10.68
N ARG A 873 -8.25 -6.39 -11.75
CA ARG A 873 -6.84 -6.78 -11.81
C ARG A 873 -6.00 -5.58 -11.38
N ARG A 874 -5.18 -5.77 -10.35
CA ARG A 874 -4.19 -4.82 -9.83
C ARG A 874 -2.79 -5.26 -10.24
N ARG A 875 -2.01 -4.36 -10.82
CA ARG A 875 -0.55 -4.46 -10.93
C ARG A 875 0.06 -3.51 -9.92
N GLU A 876 1.13 -3.94 -9.25
CA GLU A 876 1.89 -3.11 -8.33
C GLU A 876 3.37 -3.46 -8.47
N ALA A 877 4.07 -2.65 -9.25
CA ALA A 877 5.51 -2.70 -9.42
C ALA A 877 6.15 -1.74 -8.41
N VAL A 878 7.07 -2.27 -7.59
CA VAL A 878 7.73 -1.54 -6.52
C VAL A 878 9.21 -1.50 -6.87
N TYR A 879 9.81 -0.31 -6.90
CA TYR A 879 11.18 -0.09 -7.32
C TYR A 879 12.00 0.49 -6.19
N GLU A 880 12.97 -0.27 -5.67
CA GLU A 880 13.87 0.10 -4.57
C GLU A 880 15.29 0.25 -5.10
N ALA A 881 15.95 1.38 -4.82
CA ALA A 881 17.18 1.79 -5.52
C ALA A 881 17.07 1.72 -7.06
N GLY A 882 15.86 1.89 -7.60
CA GLY A 882 15.53 1.71 -9.01
C GLY A 882 15.25 0.26 -9.45
N ARG A 883 15.66 -0.76 -8.69
CA ARG A 883 15.46 -2.19 -9.02
C ARG A 883 14.07 -2.70 -8.65
N LEU A 884 13.52 -3.62 -9.43
CA LEU A 884 12.23 -4.25 -9.17
C LEU A 884 12.31 -5.09 -7.88
N HIS A 885 11.55 -4.69 -6.86
CA HIS A 885 11.51 -5.32 -5.55
C HIS A 885 10.74 -6.66 -5.60
N PRO A 886 11.15 -7.74 -4.90
CA PRO A 886 10.59 -9.09 -5.10
C PRO A 886 9.14 -9.26 -4.63
N LEU A 887 8.63 -8.37 -3.76
CA LEU A 887 7.22 -8.36 -3.37
C LEU A 887 6.33 -7.56 -4.34
N SER A 888 6.84 -7.15 -5.50
CA SER A 888 6.03 -6.62 -6.61
C SER A 888 5.10 -7.71 -7.16
N PHE A 889 3.88 -7.35 -7.56
CA PHE A 889 2.82 -8.34 -7.76
C PHE A 889 1.76 -7.98 -8.80
N VAL A 890 1.07 -9.02 -9.25
CA VAL A 890 -0.26 -8.95 -9.88
C VAL A 890 -1.27 -9.59 -8.92
N GLU A 891 -2.41 -8.94 -8.73
CA GLU A 891 -3.48 -9.36 -7.83
C GLU A 891 -4.82 -9.27 -8.55
N THR A 892 -5.52 -10.40 -8.68
CA THR A 892 -6.87 -10.47 -9.22
C THR A 892 -7.85 -10.49 -8.05
N GLU A 893 -8.65 -9.43 -7.93
CA GLU A 893 -9.61 -9.24 -6.85
C GLU A 893 -11.05 -9.43 -7.35
N TYR A 894 -11.77 -10.36 -6.73
CA TYR A 894 -13.12 -10.79 -7.00
C TYR A 894 -14.06 -10.19 -5.96
N GLN A 895 -15.18 -9.59 -6.41
CA GLN A 895 -16.13 -8.92 -5.51
C GLN A 895 -17.25 -9.84 -5.00
N SER A 896 -17.26 -11.11 -5.41
CA SER A 896 -18.17 -12.16 -4.93
C SER A 896 -17.40 -13.44 -4.60
N VAL A 897 -17.91 -14.23 -3.66
CA VAL A 897 -17.25 -15.47 -3.21
C VAL A 897 -17.32 -16.56 -4.27
N ASP A 898 -18.42 -16.66 -5.01
CA ASP A 898 -18.64 -17.74 -5.98
C ASP A 898 -17.67 -17.63 -7.16
N ALA A 899 -17.51 -16.43 -7.74
CA ALA A 899 -16.56 -16.18 -8.81
C ALA A 899 -15.09 -16.34 -8.38
N PHE A 900 -14.79 -16.16 -7.08
CA PHE A 900 -13.46 -16.48 -6.53
C PHE A 900 -13.27 -18.00 -6.46
N LEU A 901 -14.23 -18.74 -5.91
CA LEU A 901 -14.14 -20.20 -5.78
C LEU A 901 -14.07 -20.90 -7.15
N GLU A 902 -14.91 -20.47 -8.10
CA GLU A 902 -14.92 -20.91 -9.51
C GLU A 902 -13.55 -20.70 -10.17
N ALA A 903 -12.91 -19.54 -9.95
CA ALA A 903 -11.60 -19.26 -10.50
C ALA A 903 -10.45 -20.02 -9.81
N MET A 904 -10.61 -20.42 -8.55
CA MET A 904 -9.61 -21.19 -7.79
C MET A 904 -9.65 -22.69 -8.05
N GLU A 905 -10.80 -23.24 -8.44
CA GLU A 905 -10.95 -24.67 -8.73
C GLU A 905 -9.96 -25.21 -9.79
N PRO A 906 -9.82 -24.62 -11.00
CA PRO A 906 -8.83 -25.07 -11.98
C PRO A 906 -7.38 -24.76 -11.57
N GLN A 907 -7.15 -23.71 -10.77
CA GLN A 907 -5.80 -23.30 -10.34
C GLN A 907 -5.29 -24.06 -9.10
N ALA A 908 -6.11 -24.90 -8.46
CA ALA A 908 -5.76 -25.53 -7.19
C ALA A 908 -4.51 -26.43 -7.27
N ALA A 909 -4.18 -26.95 -8.46
CA ALA A 909 -2.92 -27.67 -8.70
C ALA A 909 -1.69 -26.74 -8.61
N ASP A 910 -1.75 -25.56 -9.23
CA ASP A 910 -0.65 -24.59 -9.26
C ASP A 910 -0.34 -24.04 -7.87
N TRP A 911 -1.37 -23.75 -7.08
CA TRP A 911 -1.22 -23.32 -5.68
C TRP A 911 -0.58 -24.40 -4.79
N VAL A 912 -0.85 -25.67 -5.06
CA VAL A 912 -0.18 -26.80 -4.38
C VAL A 912 1.26 -26.95 -4.86
N GLY A 913 1.53 -26.87 -6.17
CA GLY A 913 2.89 -26.92 -6.75
C GLY A 913 3.79 -25.75 -6.33
N ALA A 914 3.20 -24.58 -6.07
CA ALA A 914 3.91 -23.45 -5.48
C ALA A 914 4.38 -23.73 -4.04
N GLY A 915 3.63 -24.54 -3.28
CA GLY A 915 4.00 -25.00 -1.93
C GLY A 915 2.88 -24.95 -0.89
N ILE A 916 1.62 -24.65 -1.26
CA ILE A 916 0.51 -24.71 -0.30
C ILE A 916 0.07 -26.17 -0.12
N GLY A 917 0.30 -26.75 1.06
CA GLY A 917 -0.18 -28.09 1.40
C GLY A 917 -1.69 -28.22 1.21
N ARG A 918 -2.14 -29.17 0.37
CA ARG A 918 -3.53 -29.29 -0.11
C ARG A 918 -4.61 -29.19 0.99
N PRO A 919 -4.52 -29.88 2.15
CA PRO A 919 -5.52 -29.76 3.21
C PRO A 919 -5.67 -28.33 3.78
N ARG A 920 -4.60 -27.52 3.74
CA ARG A 920 -4.60 -26.13 4.20
C ARG A 920 -5.21 -25.18 3.16
N LEU A 921 -5.10 -25.51 1.87
CA LEU A 921 -5.82 -24.82 0.79
C LEU A 921 -7.32 -25.11 0.89
N ASP A 922 -7.70 -26.39 0.94
CA ASP A 922 -9.12 -26.79 1.03
C ASP A 922 -9.80 -26.22 2.29
N ALA A 923 -9.11 -26.24 3.44
CA ALA A 923 -9.61 -25.63 4.67
C ALA A 923 -9.78 -24.10 4.57
N LEU A 924 -8.92 -23.38 3.84
CA LEU A 924 -9.13 -21.95 3.58
C LEU A 924 -10.34 -21.73 2.67
N LEU A 925 -10.46 -22.48 1.57
CA LEU A 925 -11.56 -22.33 0.63
C LEU A 925 -12.91 -22.67 1.30
N GLN A 926 -12.93 -23.66 2.19
CA GLN A 926 -14.09 -23.97 3.03
C GLN A 926 -14.40 -22.84 4.02
N ALA A 927 -13.40 -22.31 4.74
CA ALA A 927 -13.61 -21.20 5.67
C ALA A 927 -14.10 -19.92 4.95
N VAL A 928 -13.56 -19.63 3.76
CA VAL A 928 -14.02 -18.54 2.88
C VAL A 928 -15.48 -18.77 2.47
N ARG A 929 -15.85 -19.98 2.02
CA ARG A 929 -17.25 -20.33 1.68
C ARG A 929 -18.20 -20.21 2.88
N GLN A 930 -17.76 -20.57 4.08
CA GLN A 930 -18.57 -20.53 5.31
C GLN A 930 -18.66 -19.15 5.97
N HIS A 931 -17.71 -18.24 5.72
CA HIS A 931 -17.60 -16.96 6.43
C HIS A 931 -17.56 -15.73 5.51
N ALA A 932 -17.77 -15.90 4.20
CA ALA A 932 -17.94 -14.81 3.25
C ALA A 932 -19.03 -13.83 3.71
N ALA A 933 -18.63 -12.61 4.00
CA ALA A 933 -19.54 -11.50 4.25
C ALA A 933 -19.71 -10.67 2.96
N PRO A 934 -20.85 -10.01 2.75
CA PRO A 934 -21.04 -9.07 1.63
C PRO A 934 -20.07 -7.87 1.63
N ILE A 935 -19.37 -7.64 2.75
CA ILE A 935 -18.28 -6.64 2.91
C ILE A 935 -16.90 -7.17 2.55
N HIS A 936 -16.79 -8.45 2.18
CA HIS A 936 -15.53 -9.08 1.78
C HIS A 936 -15.35 -9.01 0.26
N SER A 937 -14.13 -8.69 -0.18
CA SER A 937 -13.64 -9.11 -1.50
C SER A 937 -12.51 -10.13 -1.34
N PHE A 938 -12.32 -10.98 -2.34
CA PHE A 938 -11.39 -12.10 -2.30
C PHE A 938 -10.31 -11.91 -3.36
N ALA A 939 -9.07 -12.26 -3.07
CA ALA A 939 -7.95 -11.97 -3.96
C ALA A 939 -6.97 -13.13 -4.09
N ALA A 940 -6.60 -13.39 -5.34
CA ALA A 940 -5.49 -14.25 -5.72
C ALA A 940 -4.31 -13.37 -6.16
N ARG A 941 -3.16 -13.51 -5.50
CA ARG A 941 -1.96 -12.69 -5.74
C ARG A 941 -0.76 -13.54 -6.14
N SER A 942 -0.11 -13.14 -7.23
CA SER A 942 1.15 -13.69 -7.72
C SER A 942 2.24 -12.62 -7.70
N THR A 943 3.43 -12.95 -7.19
CA THR A 943 4.60 -12.07 -7.19
C THR A 943 5.49 -12.33 -8.40
N VAL A 944 6.31 -11.35 -8.79
CA VAL A 944 7.30 -11.50 -9.87
C VAL A 944 8.34 -12.59 -9.55
N THR A 945 8.80 -13.32 -10.57
CA THR A 945 9.89 -14.31 -10.42
C THR A 945 11.27 -13.64 -10.34
N PRO A 946 12.30 -14.28 -9.76
CA PRO A 946 13.67 -13.73 -9.73
C PRO A 946 14.18 -13.35 -11.14
N ASP A 947 13.93 -14.22 -12.11
CA ASP A 947 14.27 -14.05 -13.53
C ASP A 947 13.60 -12.81 -14.13
N MET A 948 12.29 -12.61 -13.89
CA MET A 948 11.59 -11.41 -14.34
C MET A 948 12.23 -10.13 -13.80
N ARG A 949 12.65 -10.13 -12.52
CA ARG A 949 13.29 -8.96 -11.90
C ARG A 949 14.60 -8.59 -12.59
N GLN A 950 15.49 -9.57 -12.79
CA GLN A 950 16.77 -9.31 -13.46
C GLN A 950 16.58 -8.83 -14.90
N ARG A 951 15.56 -9.34 -15.61
CA ARG A 951 15.18 -8.82 -16.95
C ARG A 951 14.60 -7.40 -16.89
N ASP A 952 13.71 -7.09 -15.94
CA ASP A 952 13.14 -5.74 -15.78
C ASP A 952 14.22 -4.71 -15.43
N ASP A 953 15.12 -5.06 -14.51
CA ASP A 953 16.25 -4.22 -14.10
C ASP A 953 17.20 -3.95 -15.28
N ALA A 954 17.52 -4.97 -16.08
CA ALA A 954 18.35 -4.82 -17.28
C ALA A 954 17.67 -3.95 -18.36
N TYR A 955 16.39 -4.19 -18.67
CA TYR A 955 15.66 -3.39 -19.65
C TYR A 955 15.46 -1.94 -19.18
N ARG A 956 15.16 -1.69 -17.89
CA ARG A 956 15.04 -0.33 -17.33
C ARG A 956 16.39 0.40 -17.32
N SER A 957 17.49 -0.31 -17.09
CA SER A 957 18.84 0.28 -17.20
C SER A 957 19.15 0.72 -18.63
N ALA A 958 18.91 -0.15 -19.63
CA ALA A 958 19.11 0.18 -21.03
C ALA A 958 18.19 1.34 -21.49
N LEU A 959 16.95 1.38 -20.98
CA LEU A 959 15.98 2.44 -21.24
C LEU A 959 16.45 3.80 -20.69
N GLN A 960 17.00 3.84 -19.47
CA GLN A 960 17.56 5.07 -18.91
C GLN A 960 18.78 5.56 -19.70
N LEU A 961 19.71 4.67 -20.07
CA LEU A 961 20.87 5.06 -20.87
C LEU A 961 20.45 5.57 -22.27
N CYS A 962 19.41 4.99 -22.90
CA CYS A 962 18.81 5.53 -24.14
C CYS A 962 18.31 6.99 -24.02
N THR A 963 18.01 7.48 -22.81
CA THR A 963 17.64 8.88 -22.55
C THR A 963 18.82 9.79 -22.19
N GLN A 964 20.00 9.23 -21.90
CA GLN A 964 21.22 9.98 -21.60
C GLN A 964 22.10 10.21 -22.85
N LEU A 965 21.89 9.44 -23.93
CA LEU A 965 22.66 9.55 -25.19
C LEU A 965 22.37 10.88 -25.94
N PRO A 966 23.39 11.52 -26.54
CA PRO A 966 23.22 12.72 -27.36
C PRO A 966 22.21 12.54 -28.51
N GLY A 967 21.11 13.29 -28.46
CA GLY A 967 20.02 13.21 -29.42
C GLY A 967 19.10 11.99 -29.27
N GLY A 968 19.34 11.13 -28.26
CA GLY A 968 18.48 10.01 -27.85
C GLY A 968 18.34 8.85 -28.86
N LEU A 969 17.76 7.75 -28.37
CA LEU A 969 17.32 6.60 -29.17
C LEU A 969 15.82 6.31 -28.89
N PRO A 970 14.88 7.06 -29.50
CA PRO A 970 13.46 6.97 -29.17
C PRO A 970 12.86 5.59 -29.51
N ASP A 971 13.20 5.01 -30.64
CA ASP A 971 12.66 3.70 -31.08
C ASP A 971 13.14 2.57 -30.16
N ALA A 972 14.42 2.61 -29.77
CA ALA A 972 14.99 1.70 -28.77
C ALA A 972 14.27 1.83 -27.42
N ALA A 973 14.04 3.07 -26.95
CA ALA A 973 13.34 3.36 -25.71
C ALA A 973 11.88 2.86 -25.75
N GLN A 974 11.17 3.05 -26.87
CA GLN A 974 9.80 2.56 -27.05
C GLN A 974 9.76 1.02 -27.06
N ALA A 975 10.69 0.36 -27.75
CA ALA A 975 10.77 -1.10 -27.78
C ALA A 975 11.14 -1.69 -26.41
N LEU A 976 12.06 -1.07 -25.67
CA LEU A 976 12.40 -1.43 -24.29
C LEU A 976 11.20 -1.28 -23.34
N ALA A 977 10.47 -0.17 -23.42
CA ALA A 977 9.26 0.06 -22.63
C ALA A 977 8.15 -0.96 -22.94
N ALA A 978 7.92 -1.27 -24.23
CA ALA A 978 6.99 -2.31 -24.64
C ALA A 978 7.42 -3.70 -24.13
N ARG A 979 8.72 -3.99 -24.10
CA ARG A 979 9.25 -5.25 -23.59
C ARG A 979 9.07 -5.39 -22.08
N ILE A 980 9.33 -4.34 -21.31
CA ILE A 980 9.02 -4.24 -19.87
C ILE A 980 7.54 -4.55 -19.61
N GLU A 981 6.63 -3.85 -20.29
CA GLU A 981 5.19 -4.04 -20.15
C GLU A 981 4.75 -5.47 -20.48
N SER A 982 5.35 -6.10 -21.51
CA SER A 982 5.02 -7.48 -21.90
C SER A 982 5.27 -8.53 -20.81
N GLN A 983 6.24 -8.31 -19.91
CA GLN A 983 6.52 -9.24 -18.81
C GLN A 983 5.37 -9.30 -17.81
N TRP A 984 4.61 -8.22 -17.61
CA TRP A 984 3.49 -8.18 -16.66
C TRP A 984 2.22 -8.91 -17.15
N THR A 985 2.25 -9.36 -18.41
CA THR A 985 1.21 -10.21 -19.02
C THR A 985 1.64 -11.67 -19.18
N ASP A 986 2.92 -12.00 -19.01
CA ASP A 986 3.45 -13.36 -19.13
C ASP A 986 3.18 -14.18 -17.85
N PRO A 987 2.42 -15.30 -17.92
CA PRO A 987 2.19 -16.16 -16.76
C PRO A 987 3.47 -16.77 -16.17
N ALA A 988 4.53 -16.98 -16.95
CA ALA A 988 5.80 -17.54 -16.48
C ALA A 988 6.69 -16.49 -15.78
N ALA A 989 6.39 -15.21 -15.92
CA ALA A 989 7.11 -14.12 -15.25
C ALA A 989 6.61 -13.86 -13.80
N VAL A 990 5.49 -14.47 -13.41
CA VAL A 990 4.91 -14.38 -12.06
C VAL A 990 4.70 -15.78 -11.45
N GLN A 991 4.67 -15.87 -10.13
CA GLN A 991 4.44 -17.11 -9.38
C GLN A 991 3.39 -16.89 -8.27
N PRO A 992 2.51 -17.87 -7.97
CA PRO A 992 1.54 -17.76 -6.88
C PRO A 992 2.21 -17.39 -5.55
N TYR A 993 1.60 -16.49 -4.78
CA TYR A 993 2.17 -15.98 -3.54
C TYR A 993 1.20 -15.99 -2.36
N SER A 994 -0.04 -15.51 -2.52
CA SER A 994 -1.00 -15.50 -1.41
C SER A 994 -2.47 -15.45 -1.86
N LEU A 995 -3.35 -16.16 -1.15
CA LEU A 995 -4.81 -15.97 -1.21
C LEU A 995 -5.30 -15.18 0.00
N ARG A 996 -6.28 -14.30 -0.20
CA ARG A 996 -6.73 -13.31 0.81
C ARG A 996 -8.24 -13.09 0.76
N SER A 997 -8.86 -12.84 1.90
CA SER A 997 -10.08 -12.03 1.99
C SER A 997 -9.74 -10.65 2.55
N TYR A 998 -10.44 -9.62 2.07
CA TYR A 998 -10.33 -8.23 2.49
C TYR A 998 -11.67 -7.75 3.05
N GLU A 999 -11.76 -7.43 4.34
CA GLU A 999 -12.93 -6.71 4.87
C GLU A 999 -12.76 -5.20 4.62
N ARG A 1000 -13.75 -4.60 3.94
CA ARG A 1000 -13.76 -3.18 3.58
C ARG A 1000 -14.88 -2.42 4.26
N ARG A 1001 -14.49 -1.47 5.12
CA ARG A 1001 -15.38 -0.54 5.81
C ARG A 1001 -15.21 0.86 5.24
N MET A 1002 -16.31 1.61 5.26
CA MET A 1002 -16.34 3.01 4.83
C MET A 1002 -17.41 3.73 5.64
N VAL A 1003 -17.04 4.92 6.12
CA VAL A 1003 -17.97 5.88 6.72
C VAL A 1003 -17.73 7.23 6.05
N GLN A 1004 -18.74 7.78 5.38
CA GLN A 1004 -18.67 9.07 4.71
C GLN A 1004 -19.83 9.95 5.17
N GLN A 1005 -19.55 11.11 5.77
CA GLN A 1005 -20.57 12.12 6.06
C GLN A 1005 -20.50 13.29 5.08
N THR A 1006 -21.60 13.56 4.37
CA THR A 1006 -21.74 14.69 3.43
C THR A 1006 -22.82 15.66 3.92
N ARG A 1007 -22.44 16.90 4.23
CA ARG A 1007 -23.33 17.96 4.75
C ARG A 1007 -23.37 19.12 3.75
N GLY A 1008 -24.54 19.65 3.38
CA GLY A 1008 -24.58 20.72 2.38
C GLY A 1008 -25.96 21.15 1.92
N ILE A 1009 -25.97 21.82 0.78
CA ILE A 1009 -27.03 22.60 0.15
C ILE A 1009 -27.12 22.20 -1.34
N ASP A 1010 -28.33 21.96 -1.87
CA ASP A 1010 -28.60 21.67 -3.29
C ASP A 1010 -29.81 22.48 -3.75
N LEU A 1011 -29.62 23.35 -4.74
CA LEU A 1011 -30.69 24.06 -5.47
C LEU A 1011 -30.54 23.70 -6.96
N VAL A 1012 -30.35 24.69 -7.83
CA VAL A 1012 -29.67 24.52 -9.12
C VAL A 1012 -28.15 24.32 -8.90
N VAL A 1013 -27.59 24.94 -7.86
CA VAL A 1013 -26.18 24.82 -7.45
C VAL A 1013 -26.08 23.97 -6.18
N GLN A 1014 -25.16 23.01 -6.19
CA GLN A 1014 -24.83 22.14 -5.07
C GLN A 1014 -23.57 22.64 -4.37
N TRP A 1015 -23.62 22.95 -3.07
CA TRP A 1015 -22.45 23.22 -2.22
C TRP A 1015 -22.46 22.30 -1.00
N ALA A 1016 -21.44 21.45 -0.84
CA ALA A 1016 -21.38 20.53 0.30
C ALA A 1016 -19.95 20.36 0.85
N SER A 1017 -19.85 20.12 2.16
CA SER A 1017 -18.69 19.48 2.79
C SER A 1017 -18.84 17.96 2.78
N LEU A 1018 -17.76 17.23 2.50
CA LEU A 1018 -17.71 15.76 2.57
C LEU A 1018 -16.52 15.36 3.44
N GLU A 1019 -16.78 14.55 4.46
CA GLU A 1019 -15.80 13.83 5.27
C GLU A 1019 -15.92 12.34 5.00
N ALA A 1020 -14.82 11.60 4.88
CA ALA A 1020 -14.85 10.15 4.77
C ALA A 1020 -13.63 9.51 5.42
N ALA A 1021 -13.87 8.44 6.18
CA ALA A 1021 -12.86 7.48 6.57
C ALA A 1021 -13.14 6.16 5.83
N GLU A 1022 -12.10 5.55 5.27
CA GLU A 1022 -12.13 4.23 4.62
C GLU A 1022 -11.12 3.31 5.31
N ALA A 1023 -11.53 2.08 5.58
CA ALA A 1023 -10.68 1.04 6.11
C ALA A 1023 -10.69 -0.18 5.19
N SER A 1024 -9.51 -0.71 4.87
CA SER A 1024 -9.36 -2.03 4.26
C SER A 1024 -8.38 -2.81 5.12
N HIS A 1025 -8.79 -3.96 5.62
CA HIS A 1025 -7.91 -4.89 6.31
C HIS A 1025 -8.00 -6.27 5.66
N ILE A 1026 -6.94 -7.07 5.79
CA ILE A 1026 -7.05 -8.50 5.51
C ILE A 1026 -7.85 -9.14 6.64
N ASP A 1027 -8.68 -10.13 6.30
CA ASP A 1027 -9.59 -10.84 7.20
C ASP A 1027 -9.15 -12.31 7.37
N ASN A 1028 -8.85 -12.99 6.25
CA ASN A 1028 -8.15 -14.27 6.17
C ASN A 1028 -6.98 -14.19 5.18
N ARG A 1029 -5.92 -14.95 5.42
CA ARG A 1029 -4.75 -15.05 4.53
C ARG A 1029 -4.10 -16.43 4.59
N ILE A 1030 -3.67 -16.91 3.42
CA ILE A 1030 -2.62 -17.92 3.30
C ILE A 1030 -1.52 -17.36 2.41
N ASP A 1031 -0.27 -17.66 2.77
CA ASP A 1031 0.89 -17.41 1.94
C ASP A 1031 1.49 -18.74 1.51
N VAL A 1032 2.04 -18.76 0.30
CA VAL A 1032 3.00 -19.78 -0.13
C VAL A 1032 4.20 -19.70 0.83
N PRO A 1033 4.64 -20.83 1.43
CA PRO A 1033 5.83 -20.81 2.28
C PRO A 1033 7.03 -20.34 1.48
N ALA A 1034 7.87 -19.47 2.06
CA ALA A 1034 9.16 -19.17 1.47
C ALA A 1034 9.93 -20.49 1.33
N ARG A 1035 10.31 -20.86 0.10
CA ARG A 1035 11.17 -22.02 -0.14
C ARG A 1035 12.45 -21.80 0.65
N ARG A 1036 12.72 -22.64 1.65
CA ARG A 1036 14.02 -22.65 2.34
C ARG A 1036 15.07 -22.86 1.25
N PRO A 1037 16.20 -22.11 1.27
CA PRO A 1037 17.33 -22.50 0.44
C PRO A 1037 17.69 -23.95 0.78
N ALA A 1038 18.00 -24.76 -0.23
CA ALA A 1038 18.56 -26.07 0.03
C ALA A 1038 19.83 -25.90 0.89
N PRO A 1039 20.09 -26.79 1.87
CA PRO A 1039 21.40 -26.79 2.51
C PRO A 1039 22.46 -26.92 1.42
N PRO A 1040 23.61 -26.21 1.52
CA PRO A 1040 24.69 -26.39 0.56
C PRO A 1040 25.05 -27.88 0.51
N PRO A 1041 25.33 -28.45 -0.68
CA PRO A 1041 25.68 -29.86 -0.78
C PRO A 1041 26.89 -30.10 0.12
N THR A 1042 26.71 -30.96 1.13
CA THR A 1042 27.80 -31.39 1.99
C THR A 1042 28.88 -31.95 1.09
N ARG A 1043 30.07 -31.34 1.12
CA ARG A 1043 31.25 -31.92 0.48
C ARG A 1043 31.37 -33.34 1.03
N GLN A 1044 31.27 -34.33 0.14
CA GLN A 1044 31.75 -35.66 0.49
C GLN A 1044 33.26 -35.52 0.61
N GLU A 1045 33.74 -35.47 1.84
CA GLU A 1045 35.14 -35.70 2.14
C GLU A 1045 35.44 -37.12 1.63
N GLY A 1046 36.31 -37.21 0.61
CA GLY A 1046 36.74 -38.51 0.10
C GLY A 1046 37.42 -39.28 1.22
N PRO A 1047 37.30 -40.62 1.27
CA PRO A 1047 37.86 -41.42 2.35
C PRO A 1047 39.38 -41.23 2.39
N GLY A 1048 39.85 -40.50 3.40
CA GLY A 1048 41.27 -40.34 3.69
C GLY A 1048 41.87 -41.70 4.05
N ALA A 1049 42.94 -42.07 3.35
CA ALA A 1049 43.63 -43.33 3.57
C ALA A 1049 44.76 -43.14 4.57
N ASP A 1050 44.47 -43.43 5.84
CA ASP A 1050 45.43 -43.76 6.91
C ASP A 1050 44.82 -44.95 7.67
N GLY A 1051 45.57 -45.87 8.27
CA GLY A 1051 46.99 -45.85 8.62
C GLY A 1051 47.07 -46.51 10.00
N HIS A 1052 47.72 -47.67 10.14
CA HIS A 1052 47.54 -48.50 11.33
C HIS A 1052 48.11 -47.88 12.62
N SER A 1053 47.28 -47.95 13.68
CA SER A 1053 47.54 -48.49 15.03
C SER A 1053 49.00 -48.67 15.53
N PRO A 1054 49.25 -48.50 16.84
CA PRO A 1054 48.30 -48.76 17.95
C PRO A 1054 47.82 -47.53 18.74
#